data_AF-A0A0M2KG35-F1
#
_entry.id   AF-A0A0M2KG35-F1
#
_cell.length_a   1.000
_cell.length_b   1.000
_cell.length_c   1.000
_cell.angle_alpha   90.00
_cell.angle_beta   90.00
_cell.angle_gamma   90.00
#
_symmetry.space_group_name_H-M   'P 1'
#
loop_
_entity.id
_entity.type
_entity.pdbx_description
1 polymer ?
#
loop_
_entity_poly.entity_id
_entity_poly.type
_entity_poly.pdbx_seq_one_letter_code
_entity_poly.pdbx_strand_id
1 'polypeptide(L)'
;MGLARVRKSRGLSLSGLAESSGIGKATLSGIEAGRGNPTIETVWRLAHALGVTFGELISQEQDRAVESISPGVSVRLINKQSSPFVIETYVMDLAPHTRRMAEAHMAGVEENVVVLQGKALTGPQSAPVFLSAGKSCSFASDIPHLYQSLDEQTSMMVTVIYPSLAEGAPGEYDICREWPGTEDDWSGLQQQCRRLALESRQGIKAARLCFTGCDGISNAEEQIEQKLLPEAPGMQMFYVDEQGPKLIFLSREGSHARLDDEENTKNLILQQAIELSNFALSSQCPSDDLHRSRLQILSRSDSLCLSSLASEVLTRNGQFYVPLHVAPCYEATPVVERKNDAVLFEDRIDVDSYAAWEMAHPAYAKQSVAIAQQLSHHLAHGAARVIDIGTGPGLPLKMLLELLPELQVTTVDPSETAFNHLQKLFKNVPNVYCCKCSITDLSVPEHPFDAAISVGASHHLDTLAFLTATRRQLSPGRVFIVCDEMIGPFSTIRQRKTGLMQHHLQYIADTLIPQSVEALAVDERRLVKIMRQNVPQALFEARTGDEGRAEYRCRHLLETLHTLDLPKQPSDFIQVFYRFYILELEALIAGLDYEVEQKTSPDCFSDLARLAGFSVEQHRRLYATNGRTDNDAGTHLFVLRAL
;
A
#
# COMPACT_ATOMS: atom_id res chain seq x y z
N MET A 1 22.65 -13.88 14.40
CA MET A 1 21.34 -13.80 13.73
C MET A 1 20.76 -12.43 13.98
N GLY A 2 20.46 -11.69 12.92
CA GLY A 2 19.91 -10.33 12.98
C GLY A 2 18.40 -10.25 13.14
N LEU A 3 17.72 -11.29 13.66
CA LEU A 3 16.26 -11.44 13.61
C LEU A 3 15.52 -10.23 14.18
N ALA A 4 15.87 -9.79 15.39
CA ALA A 4 15.23 -8.63 16.03
C ALA A 4 15.42 -7.33 15.24
N ARG A 5 16.60 -7.16 14.60
CA ARG A 5 16.90 -5.99 13.77
C ARG A 5 16.03 -6.00 12.51
N VAL A 6 15.98 -7.13 11.82
CA VAL A 6 15.22 -7.29 10.57
C VAL A 6 13.71 -7.20 10.82
N ARG A 7 13.21 -7.86 11.87
CA ARG A 7 11.79 -7.74 12.25
C ARG A 7 11.42 -6.29 12.56
N LYS A 8 12.23 -5.60 13.37
CA LYS A 8 11.99 -4.19 13.71
C LYS A 8 12.10 -3.26 12.49
N SER A 9 13.06 -3.47 11.59
CA SER A 9 13.18 -2.66 10.38
C SER A 9 12.02 -2.89 9.41
N ARG A 10 11.38 -4.07 9.48
CA ARG A 10 10.15 -4.37 8.73
C ARG A 10 8.88 -3.93 9.47
N GLY A 11 8.99 -3.31 10.65
CA GLY A 11 7.87 -2.90 11.49
C GLY A 11 7.02 -4.05 12.03
N LEU A 12 7.46 -5.32 11.93
CA LEU A 12 6.60 -6.47 12.28
C LEU A 12 6.53 -6.66 13.80
N SER A 13 5.33 -6.92 14.32
CA SER A 13 5.18 -7.26 15.72
C SER A 13 5.72 -8.68 15.99
N LEU A 14 6.09 -8.98 17.24
CA LEU A 14 6.51 -10.36 17.57
C LEU A 14 5.34 -11.35 17.43
N SER A 15 4.10 -10.88 17.68
CA SER A 15 2.88 -11.66 17.52
C SER A 15 2.58 -11.94 16.04
N GLY A 16 2.65 -10.93 15.18
CA GLY A 16 2.37 -11.12 13.76
C GLY A 16 3.49 -11.87 13.00
N LEU A 17 4.75 -11.76 13.44
CA LEU A 17 5.79 -12.70 12.97
C LEU A 17 5.50 -14.14 13.40
N ALA A 18 4.94 -14.35 14.61
CA ALA A 18 4.57 -15.70 15.07
C ALA A 18 3.44 -16.30 14.22
N GLU A 19 2.45 -15.49 13.89
CA GLU A 19 1.31 -15.87 13.05
C GLU A 19 1.75 -16.20 11.62
N SER A 20 2.50 -15.30 10.98
CA SER A 20 2.98 -15.47 9.60
C SER A 20 4.01 -16.59 9.43
N SER A 21 4.89 -16.81 10.42
CA SER A 21 5.91 -17.88 10.37
C SER A 21 5.45 -19.23 10.91
N GLY A 22 4.30 -19.27 11.60
CA GLY A 22 3.84 -20.46 12.33
C GLY A 22 4.74 -20.88 13.49
N ILE A 23 5.65 -20.01 13.96
CA ILE A 23 6.57 -20.29 15.07
C ILE A 23 6.04 -19.60 16.33
N GLY A 24 5.94 -20.35 17.43
CA GLY A 24 5.41 -19.81 18.69
C GLY A 24 6.15 -18.56 19.18
N LYS A 25 5.40 -17.54 19.62
CA LYS A 25 5.91 -16.24 20.10
C LYS A 25 7.01 -16.37 21.16
N ALA A 26 6.89 -17.31 22.09
CA ALA A 26 7.92 -17.58 23.10
C ALA A 26 9.24 -18.07 22.48
N THR A 27 9.17 -18.92 21.46
CA THR A 27 10.32 -19.41 20.69
C THR A 27 11.00 -18.24 19.96
N LEU A 28 10.20 -17.38 19.30
CA LEU A 28 10.72 -16.19 18.63
C LEU A 28 11.42 -15.24 19.62
N SER A 29 10.80 -14.96 20.77
CA SER A 29 11.43 -14.16 21.83
C SER A 29 12.76 -14.76 22.30
N GLY A 30 12.81 -16.09 22.44
CA GLY A 30 14.04 -16.82 22.77
C GLY A 30 15.13 -16.65 21.70
N ILE A 31 14.77 -16.77 20.43
CA ILE A 31 15.70 -16.57 19.30
C ILE A 31 16.21 -15.13 19.25
N GLU A 32 15.34 -14.13 19.41
CA GLU A 32 15.72 -12.71 19.43
C GLU A 32 16.64 -12.35 20.60
N ALA A 33 16.44 -12.98 21.75
CA ALA A 33 17.29 -12.82 22.93
C ALA A 33 18.61 -13.61 22.85
N GLY A 34 18.89 -14.28 21.72
CA GLY A 34 20.09 -15.11 21.54
C GLY A 34 20.10 -16.40 22.37
N ARG A 35 18.96 -16.78 22.96
CA ARG A 35 18.79 -17.99 23.78
C ARG A 35 18.27 -19.19 22.97
N GLY A 36 17.86 -18.98 21.72
CA GLY A 36 17.40 -20.03 20.81
C GLY A 36 18.48 -20.45 19.81
N ASN A 37 18.52 -21.74 19.48
CA ASN A 37 19.28 -22.27 18.34
C ASN A 37 18.29 -22.62 17.21
N PRO A 38 17.91 -21.66 16.34
CA PRO A 38 16.92 -21.91 15.30
C PRO A 38 17.47 -22.89 14.27
N THR A 39 16.63 -23.82 13.84
CA THR A 39 16.99 -24.76 12.78
C THR A 39 16.96 -24.08 11.41
N ILE A 40 17.54 -24.71 10.38
CA ILE A 40 17.45 -24.23 8.99
C ILE A 40 15.99 -23.96 8.60
N GLU A 41 15.07 -24.88 8.93
CA GLU A 41 13.63 -24.74 8.65
C GLU A 41 13.03 -23.55 9.38
N THR A 42 13.46 -23.31 10.62
CA THR A 42 13.04 -22.15 11.40
C THR A 42 13.51 -20.86 10.73
N VAL A 43 14.77 -20.81 10.26
CA VAL A 43 15.31 -19.60 9.62
C VAL A 43 14.66 -19.36 8.25
N TRP A 44 14.40 -20.39 7.45
CA TRP A 44 13.67 -20.25 6.18
C TRP A 44 12.24 -19.76 6.38
N ARG A 45 11.51 -20.35 7.34
CA ARG A 45 10.17 -19.87 7.69
C ARG A 45 10.17 -18.42 8.16
N LEU A 46 11.19 -18.02 8.92
CA LEU A 46 11.35 -16.63 9.32
C LEU A 46 11.71 -15.73 8.13
N ALA A 47 12.60 -16.16 7.23
CA ALA A 47 12.99 -15.39 6.06
C ALA A 47 11.78 -15.16 5.13
N HIS A 48 11.02 -16.23 4.85
CA HIS A 48 9.79 -16.18 4.09
C HIS A 48 8.75 -15.25 4.75
N ALA A 49 8.49 -15.41 6.05
CA ALA A 49 7.53 -14.58 6.79
C ALA A 49 7.94 -13.10 6.85
N LEU A 50 9.24 -12.81 6.87
CA LEU A 50 9.78 -11.44 6.89
C LEU A 50 9.91 -10.84 5.47
N GLY A 51 9.69 -11.62 4.41
CA GLY A 51 9.92 -11.20 3.02
C GLY A 51 11.39 -10.79 2.79
N VAL A 52 12.32 -11.52 3.38
CA VAL A 52 13.78 -11.33 3.27
C VAL A 52 14.42 -12.62 2.82
N THR A 53 15.67 -12.51 2.38
CA THR A 53 16.49 -13.66 2.05
C THR A 53 16.98 -14.40 3.30
N PHE A 54 17.26 -15.69 3.20
CA PHE A 54 17.84 -16.45 4.33
C PHE A 54 19.18 -15.83 4.77
N GLY A 55 20.02 -15.37 3.84
CA GLY A 55 21.30 -14.76 4.15
C GLY A 55 21.21 -13.46 4.95
N GLU A 56 20.12 -12.70 4.80
CA GLU A 56 19.85 -11.48 5.58
C GLU A 56 19.67 -11.75 7.08
N LEU A 57 19.09 -12.90 7.45
CA LEU A 57 18.89 -13.25 8.86
C LEU A 57 20.16 -13.78 9.53
N ILE A 58 21.03 -14.44 8.77
CA ILE A 58 22.21 -15.14 9.30
C ILE A 58 23.35 -14.15 9.63
N SER A 59 23.41 -12.99 8.96
CA SER A 59 24.32 -11.85 9.19
C SER A 59 25.84 -12.16 9.21
N GLN A 60 26.56 -11.63 8.19
CA GLN A 60 27.99 -11.30 7.99
C GLN A 60 29.17 -12.14 8.53
N GLU A 61 29.01 -13.06 9.48
CA GLU A 61 30.07 -14.06 9.75
C GLU A 61 29.90 -15.21 8.75
N GLN A 62 30.73 -15.26 7.71
CA GLN A 62 30.73 -16.26 6.63
C GLN A 62 30.93 -17.73 7.09
N ASP A 63 31.03 -17.98 8.40
CA ASP A 63 31.47 -19.26 8.97
C ASP A 63 30.44 -20.01 9.82
N ARG A 64 29.20 -19.52 9.98
CA ARG A 64 28.18 -20.26 10.75
C ARG A 64 27.36 -21.18 9.86
N ALA A 65 27.60 -22.49 10.00
CA ALA A 65 26.67 -23.51 9.50
C ALA A 65 25.41 -23.53 10.40
N VAL A 66 24.24 -23.60 9.78
CA VAL A 66 22.97 -23.84 10.49
C VAL A 66 22.58 -25.29 10.27
N GLU A 67 22.05 -25.95 11.31
CA GLU A 67 21.62 -27.35 11.27
C GLU A 67 20.09 -27.46 11.12
N SER A 68 19.62 -28.47 10.41
CA SER A 68 18.18 -28.77 10.26
C SER A 68 17.60 -29.41 11.53
N ILE A 69 16.28 -29.37 11.67
CA ILE A 69 15.54 -30.26 12.60
C ILE A 69 15.83 -31.72 12.30
N SER A 70 16.03 -32.05 11.02
CA SER A 70 16.40 -33.40 10.59
C SER A 70 17.90 -33.63 10.86
N PRO A 71 18.26 -34.62 11.69
CA PRO A 71 19.66 -34.90 11.99
C PRO A 71 20.46 -35.18 10.71
N GLY A 72 21.67 -34.62 10.61
CA GLY A 72 22.57 -34.89 9.49
C GLY A 72 22.35 -33.99 8.26
N VAL A 73 21.75 -32.81 8.41
CA VAL A 73 21.76 -31.76 7.39
C VAL A 73 22.38 -30.48 7.94
N SER A 74 23.39 -29.95 7.24
CA SER A 74 23.96 -28.63 7.51
C SER A 74 23.91 -27.77 6.26
N VAL A 75 23.69 -26.46 6.42
CA VAL A 75 23.69 -25.47 5.34
C VAL A 75 24.54 -24.28 5.75
N ARG A 76 25.41 -23.84 4.84
CA ARG A 76 26.28 -22.67 5.03
C ARG A 76 26.21 -21.75 3.81
N LEU A 77 25.93 -20.47 4.04
CA LEU A 77 25.97 -19.44 3.00
C LEU A 77 27.42 -19.19 2.58
N ILE A 78 27.71 -19.29 1.28
CA ILE A 78 29.04 -19.10 0.70
C ILE A 78 29.17 -17.73 0.04
N ASN A 79 28.14 -17.33 -0.71
CA ASN A 79 28.16 -16.07 -1.45
C ASN A 79 26.76 -15.46 -1.51
N LYS A 80 26.71 -14.13 -1.49
CA LYS A 80 25.50 -13.35 -1.77
C LYS A 80 25.85 -12.26 -2.79
N GLN A 81 25.19 -12.32 -3.92
CA GLN A 81 25.21 -11.29 -4.95
C GLN A 81 23.85 -10.60 -4.95
N SER A 82 23.82 -9.28 -5.02
CA SER A 82 22.56 -8.50 -4.91
C SER A 82 22.15 -7.82 -6.23
N SER A 83 22.90 -7.99 -7.32
CA SER A 83 22.64 -7.37 -8.62
C SER A 83 23.35 -8.13 -9.75
N PRO A 84 22.78 -8.29 -10.96
CA PRO A 84 21.44 -7.86 -11.40
C PRO A 84 20.29 -8.76 -10.90
N PHE A 85 20.64 -9.91 -10.31
CA PHE A 85 19.74 -10.78 -9.56
C PHE A 85 20.21 -10.83 -8.12
N VAL A 86 19.30 -11.04 -7.18
CA VAL A 86 19.71 -11.55 -5.87
C VAL A 86 20.00 -13.04 -6.05
N ILE A 87 21.25 -13.44 -5.83
CA ILE A 87 21.71 -14.82 -5.93
C ILE A 87 22.39 -15.17 -4.62
N GLU A 88 21.91 -16.22 -3.97
CA GLU A 88 22.52 -16.75 -2.76
C GLU A 88 23.02 -18.16 -3.03
N THR A 89 24.31 -18.39 -2.79
CA THR A 89 24.93 -19.71 -2.98
C THR A 89 25.26 -20.30 -1.63
N TYR A 90 24.81 -21.53 -1.41
CA TYR A 90 24.96 -22.31 -0.20
C TYR A 90 25.78 -23.57 -0.48
N VAL A 91 26.51 -24.04 0.53
CA VAL A 91 26.95 -25.44 0.61
C VAL A 91 26.04 -26.16 1.59
N MET A 92 25.46 -27.27 1.14
CA MET A 92 24.61 -28.16 1.92
C MET A 92 25.29 -29.53 2.05
N ASP A 93 25.50 -29.98 3.28
CA ASP A 93 25.97 -31.33 3.55
C ASP A 93 24.84 -32.20 4.09
N LEU A 94 24.71 -33.40 3.52
CA LEU A 94 23.77 -34.44 3.93
C LEU A 94 24.56 -35.67 4.41
N ALA A 95 24.33 -36.11 5.64
CA ALA A 95 24.79 -37.41 6.13
C ALA A 95 24.17 -38.56 5.31
N PRO A 96 24.72 -39.78 5.33
CA PRO A 96 24.12 -40.93 4.64
C PRO A 96 22.66 -41.18 5.04
N HIS A 97 21.84 -41.56 4.06
CA HIS A 97 20.42 -41.89 4.19
C HIS A 97 19.55 -40.76 4.77
N THR A 98 19.97 -39.51 4.58
CA THR A 98 19.26 -38.33 5.05
C THR A 98 18.39 -37.76 3.95
N ARG A 99 17.15 -37.41 4.30
CA ARG A 99 16.20 -36.74 3.42
C ARG A 99 15.73 -35.44 4.05
N ARG A 100 15.87 -34.33 3.31
CA ARG A 100 15.32 -33.02 3.64
C ARG A 100 14.16 -32.70 2.70
N MET A 101 13.04 -32.26 3.27
CA MET A 101 11.93 -31.66 2.54
C MET A 101 11.95 -30.15 2.77
N ALA A 102 11.76 -29.37 1.71
CA ALA A 102 11.65 -27.92 1.77
C ALA A 102 10.24 -27.49 1.36
N GLU A 103 9.71 -26.51 2.08
CA GLU A 103 8.49 -25.80 1.70
C GLU A 103 8.75 -24.95 0.44
N ALA A 104 7.68 -24.51 -0.21
CA ALA A 104 7.79 -23.61 -1.35
C ALA A 104 8.46 -22.29 -0.95
N HIS A 105 9.44 -21.85 -1.73
CA HIS A 105 10.01 -20.50 -1.61
C HIS A 105 9.04 -19.44 -2.15
N MET A 106 9.44 -18.17 -2.09
CA MET A 106 8.68 -17.08 -2.71
C MET A 106 8.44 -17.33 -4.21
N ALA A 107 7.33 -16.82 -4.73
CA ALA A 107 6.95 -16.98 -6.12
C ALA A 107 8.08 -16.54 -7.08
N GLY A 108 8.36 -17.37 -8.11
CA GLY A 108 9.36 -17.07 -9.13
C GLY A 108 10.82 -17.32 -8.72
N VAL A 109 11.08 -17.85 -7.52
CA VAL A 109 12.44 -18.25 -7.11
C VAL A 109 12.83 -19.58 -7.77
N GLU A 110 14.02 -19.64 -8.35
CA GLU A 110 14.61 -20.85 -8.91
C GLU A 110 15.79 -21.33 -8.06
N GLU A 111 16.03 -22.64 -8.06
CA GLU A 111 17.24 -23.22 -7.49
C GLU A 111 18.06 -23.93 -8.56
N ASN A 112 19.38 -23.82 -8.45
CA ASN A 112 20.35 -24.64 -9.17
C ASN A 112 21.18 -25.43 -8.14
N VAL A 113 21.14 -26.75 -8.24
CA VAL A 113 21.85 -27.66 -7.34
C VAL A 113 22.96 -28.35 -8.11
N VAL A 114 24.19 -28.27 -7.60
CA VAL A 114 25.37 -28.98 -8.11
C VAL A 114 25.87 -29.94 -7.03
N VAL A 115 25.97 -31.22 -7.33
CA VAL A 115 26.57 -32.19 -6.39
C VAL A 115 28.08 -32.03 -6.42
N LEU A 116 28.69 -31.64 -5.29
CA LEU A 116 30.14 -31.47 -5.14
C LEU A 116 30.81 -32.80 -4.82
N GLN A 117 30.18 -33.60 -3.95
CA GLN A 117 30.66 -34.91 -3.51
C GLN A 117 29.47 -35.82 -3.23
N GLY A 118 29.61 -37.12 -3.53
CA GLY A 118 28.58 -38.12 -3.28
C GLY A 118 27.49 -38.18 -4.35
N LYS A 119 26.28 -38.58 -3.95
CA LYS A 119 25.12 -38.81 -4.82
C LYS A 119 23.86 -38.33 -4.13
N ALA A 120 23.08 -37.51 -4.83
CA ALA A 120 21.84 -36.93 -4.33
C ALA A 120 20.65 -37.25 -5.23
N LEU A 121 19.48 -37.39 -4.62
CA LEU A 121 18.19 -37.23 -5.28
C LEU A 121 17.68 -35.83 -4.90
N THR A 122 17.42 -34.95 -5.86
CA THR A 122 17.05 -33.54 -5.61
C THR A 122 16.07 -32.99 -6.65
N GLY A 123 15.32 -31.95 -6.31
CA GLY A 123 14.35 -31.31 -7.21
C GLY A 123 12.92 -31.32 -6.67
N PRO A 124 11.92 -30.99 -7.52
CA PRO A 124 10.51 -30.96 -7.12
C PRO A 124 10.06 -32.29 -6.53
N GLN A 125 9.25 -32.25 -5.47
CA GLN A 125 8.81 -33.48 -4.80
C GLN A 125 8.07 -34.44 -5.74
N SER A 126 7.38 -33.90 -6.75
CA SER A 126 6.64 -34.66 -7.76
C SER A 126 7.54 -35.37 -8.78
N ALA A 127 8.76 -34.88 -9.00
CA ALA A 127 9.65 -35.38 -10.04
C ALA A 127 11.13 -35.14 -9.66
N PRO A 128 11.65 -35.83 -8.64
CA PRO A 128 13.03 -35.63 -8.21
C PRO A 128 14.02 -36.28 -9.19
N VAL A 129 15.19 -35.66 -9.32
CA VAL A 129 16.25 -36.05 -10.25
C VAL A 129 17.45 -36.61 -9.49
N PHE A 130 17.97 -37.74 -9.97
CA PHE A 130 19.18 -38.34 -9.41
C PHE A 130 20.44 -37.69 -10.02
N LEU A 131 21.34 -37.24 -9.16
CA LEU A 131 22.59 -36.56 -9.51
C LEU A 131 23.79 -37.23 -8.82
N SER A 132 24.89 -37.35 -9.56
CA SER A 132 26.20 -37.75 -9.04
C SER A 132 27.14 -36.54 -9.00
N ALA A 133 28.24 -36.62 -8.25
CA ALA A 133 29.27 -35.57 -8.20
C ALA A 133 29.63 -35.00 -9.59
N GLY A 134 29.67 -33.68 -9.68
CA GLY A 134 29.90 -32.92 -10.91
C GLY A 134 28.67 -32.75 -11.82
N LYS A 135 27.49 -33.25 -11.41
CA LYS A 135 26.22 -33.03 -12.12
C LYS A 135 25.37 -31.97 -11.41
N SER A 136 24.49 -31.34 -12.18
CA SER A 136 23.58 -30.31 -11.68
C SER A 136 22.17 -30.45 -12.22
N CYS A 137 21.22 -29.81 -11.55
CA CYS A 137 19.87 -29.56 -12.07
C CYS A 137 19.40 -28.18 -11.64
N SER A 138 18.53 -27.57 -12.45
CA SER A 138 17.78 -26.38 -12.07
C SER A 138 16.29 -26.67 -12.04
N PHE A 139 15.56 -26.06 -11.10
CA PHE A 139 14.12 -26.21 -10.98
C PHE A 139 13.49 -24.99 -10.30
N ALA A 140 12.21 -24.74 -10.62
CA ALA A 140 11.40 -23.78 -9.89
C ALA A 140 11.23 -24.25 -8.44
N SER A 141 11.61 -23.39 -7.50
CA SER A 141 11.67 -23.70 -6.06
C SER A 141 10.55 -23.03 -5.26
N ASP A 142 9.67 -22.30 -5.94
CA ASP A 142 8.39 -21.80 -5.45
C ASP A 142 7.31 -22.90 -5.33
N ILE A 143 7.75 -24.15 -5.32
CA ILE A 143 6.96 -25.36 -5.04
C ILE A 143 7.74 -26.27 -4.08
N PRO A 144 7.05 -27.19 -3.36
CA PRO A 144 7.72 -28.13 -2.47
C PRO A 144 8.77 -29.01 -3.19
N HIS A 145 9.96 -29.09 -2.62
CA HIS A 145 11.12 -29.78 -3.21
C HIS A 145 11.94 -30.52 -2.15
N LEU A 146 12.84 -31.41 -2.57
CA LEU A 146 13.59 -32.28 -1.67
C LEU A 146 15.08 -32.34 -1.99
N TYR A 147 15.85 -32.78 -1.00
CA TYR A 147 17.25 -33.16 -1.13
C TYR A 147 17.46 -34.44 -0.33
N GLN A 148 18.03 -35.46 -0.95
CA GLN A 148 18.20 -36.75 -0.32
C GLN A 148 19.55 -37.36 -0.68
N SER A 149 20.34 -37.71 0.32
CA SER A 149 21.53 -38.54 0.15
C SER A 149 21.14 -40.02 0.11
N LEU A 150 21.97 -40.82 -0.55
CA LEU A 150 21.86 -42.27 -0.56
C LEU A 150 22.81 -42.87 0.48
N ASP A 151 23.73 -43.74 0.08
CA ASP A 151 24.55 -44.54 1.01
C ASP A 151 25.80 -43.80 1.52
N GLU A 152 26.10 -42.62 0.97
CA GLU A 152 27.31 -41.86 1.28
C GLU A 152 27.00 -40.41 1.67
N GLN A 153 27.88 -39.82 2.48
CA GLN A 153 27.80 -38.41 2.79
C GLN A 153 27.90 -37.60 1.49
N THR A 154 26.97 -36.68 1.32
CA THR A 154 26.80 -35.94 0.08
C THR A 154 26.89 -34.46 0.35
N SER A 155 27.74 -33.76 -0.40
CA SER A 155 27.90 -32.31 -0.33
C SER A 155 27.44 -31.69 -1.64
N MET A 156 26.66 -30.62 -1.57
CA MET A 156 26.06 -29.95 -2.72
C MET A 156 26.22 -28.44 -2.61
N MET A 157 26.42 -27.79 -3.74
CA MET A 157 26.23 -26.36 -3.88
C MET A 157 24.79 -26.11 -4.29
N VAL A 158 24.05 -25.30 -3.53
CA VAL A 158 22.68 -24.91 -3.82
C VAL A 158 22.66 -23.41 -4.05
N THR A 159 22.35 -22.99 -5.27
CA THR A 159 22.24 -21.58 -5.65
C THR A 159 20.77 -21.22 -5.79
N VAL A 160 20.30 -20.35 -4.90
CA VAL A 160 18.95 -19.79 -4.90
C VAL A 160 18.99 -18.49 -5.70
N ILE A 161 18.19 -18.43 -6.77
CA ILE A 161 18.12 -17.32 -7.71
C ILE A 161 16.74 -16.68 -7.53
N TYR A 162 16.72 -15.50 -6.94
CA TYR A 162 15.50 -14.71 -6.81
C TYR A 162 15.19 -14.06 -8.17
N PRO A 163 13.90 -13.85 -8.51
CA PRO A 163 13.53 -13.28 -9.80
C PRO A 163 14.23 -11.94 -10.05
N SER A 164 14.67 -11.73 -11.29
CA SER A 164 15.30 -10.48 -11.69
C SER A 164 14.34 -9.31 -11.57
N LEU A 165 14.85 -8.15 -11.19
CA LEU A 165 14.28 -6.88 -11.64
C LEU A 165 14.70 -6.53 -13.07
N ALA A 166 15.73 -7.18 -13.62
CA ALA A 166 16.14 -6.99 -15.01
C ALA A 166 15.15 -7.68 -15.96
N GLU A 167 14.57 -6.90 -16.86
CA GLU A 167 13.73 -7.43 -17.93
C GLU A 167 14.56 -8.37 -18.80
N GLY A 168 14.12 -9.64 -18.88
CA GLY A 168 14.46 -10.49 -20.02
C GLY A 168 13.84 -9.94 -21.32
N ALA A 169 13.87 -10.74 -22.38
CA ALA A 169 13.27 -10.37 -23.67
C ALA A 169 11.88 -9.72 -23.49
N PRO A 170 11.50 -8.76 -24.36
CA PRO A 170 10.26 -7.98 -24.22
C PRO A 170 9.07 -8.90 -23.90
N GLY A 171 8.38 -8.60 -22.80
CA GLY A 171 7.18 -9.32 -22.40
C GLY A 171 6.00 -9.03 -23.33
N GLU A 172 4.88 -9.73 -23.13
CA GLU A 172 3.64 -9.55 -23.90
C GLU A 172 3.12 -8.09 -23.91
N TYR A 173 3.45 -7.34 -22.85
CA TYR A 173 3.03 -5.94 -22.65
C TYR A 173 4.09 -4.91 -23.08
N ASP A 174 5.23 -5.38 -23.59
CA ASP A 174 6.36 -4.55 -24.00
C ASP A 174 6.34 -4.31 -25.51
N ILE A 175 6.60 -3.07 -25.91
CA ILE A 175 6.74 -2.67 -27.29
C ILE A 175 8.10 -2.00 -27.47
N CYS A 176 8.97 -2.64 -28.27
CA CYS A 176 10.30 -2.10 -28.55
C CYS A 176 10.31 -1.17 -29.76
N ARG A 177 11.05 -0.07 -29.65
CA ARG A 177 11.31 0.88 -30.74
C ARG A 177 12.74 1.40 -30.70
N GLU A 178 13.28 1.78 -31.85
CA GLU A 178 14.50 2.61 -31.86
C GLU A 178 14.23 4.00 -31.32
N TRP A 179 15.24 4.63 -30.71
CA TRP A 179 15.15 6.01 -30.26
C TRP A 179 14.90 6.96 -31.45
N PRO A 180 13.94 7.90 -31.35
CA PRO A 180 13.61 8.80 -32.47
C PRO A 180 14.78 9.73 -32.83
N GLY A 181 15.24 9.63 -34.08
CA GLY A 181 16.35 10.43 -34.61
C GLY A 181 15.91 11.64 -35.44
N THR A 182 14.68 11.63 -35.95
CA THR A 182 14.10 12.67 -36.83
C THR A 182 12.76 13.18 -36.31
N GLU A 183 12.29 14.34 -36.78
CA GLU A 183 10.96 14.86 -36.41
C GLU A 183 9.81 13.94 -36.85
N ASP A 184 9.98 13.21 -37.96
CA ASP A 184 9.00 12.23 -38.41
C ASP A 184 8.92 11.02 -37.44
N ASP A 185 10.06 10.58 -36.90
CA ASP A 185 10.09 9.52 -35.86
C ASP A 185 9.36 9.97 -34.59
N TRP A 186 9.58 11.22 -34.18
CA TRP A 186 8.88 11.83 -33.04
C TRP A 186 7.37 11.91 -33.29
N SER A 187 6.94 12.29 -34.50
CA SER A 187 5.52 12.30 -34.88
C SER A 187 4.92 10.89 -34.82
N GLY A 188 5.65 9.89 -35.31
CA GLY A 188 5.24 8.48 -35.23
C GLY A 188 5.09 7.99 -33.78
N LEU A 189 6.01 8.37 -32.90
CA LEU A 189 5.95 8.05 -31.47
C LEU A 189 4.75 8.71 -30.80
N GLN A 190 4.46 9.99 -31.08
CA GLN A 190 3.25 10.68 -30.59
C GLN A 190 1.96 9.94 -31.00
N GLN A 191 1.87 9.48 -32.25
CA GLN A 191 0.71 8.72 -32.73
C GLN A 191 0.56 7.39 -31.98
N GLN A 192 1.67 6.71 -31.70
CA GLN A 192 1.66 5.48 -30.91
C GLN A 192 1.21 5.73 -29.47
N CYS A 193 1.71 6.77 -28.80
CA CYS A 193 1.25 7.16 -27.46
C CYS A 193 -0.27 7.44 -27.45
N ARG A 194 -0.78 8.16 -28.45
CA ARG A 194 -2.23 8.41 -28.60
C ARG A 194 -3.03 7.12 -28.80
N ARG A 195 -2.50 6.16 -29.57
CA ARG A 195 -3.13 4.85 -29.76
C ARG A 195 -3.19 4.06 -28.45
N LEU A 196 -2.09 3.99 -27.71
CA LEU A 196 -2.04 3.31 -26.41
C LEU A 196 -3.06 3.91 -25.44
N ALA A 197 -3.21 5.24 -25.44
CA ALA A 197 -4.23 5.91 -24.65
C ALA A 197 -5.67 5.54 -25.04
N LEU A 198 -5.94 5.31 -26.34
CA LEU A 198 -7.24 4.82 -26.79
C LEU A 198 -7.47 3.37 -26.39
N GLU A 199 -6.47 2.50 -26.54
CA GLU A 199 -6.56 1.08 -26.16
C GLU A 199 -6.73 0.89 -24.64
N SER A 200 -6.11 1.77 -23.82
CA SER A 200 -6.36 1.84 -22.37
C SER A 200 -7.84 1.97 -22.04
N ARG A 201 -8.54 2.89 -22.71
CA ARG A 201 -9.99 3.08 -22.52
C ARG A 201 -10.79 1.84 -22.87
N GLN A 202 -10.27 1.00 -23.78
CA GLN A 202 -10.93 -0.24 -24.20
C GLN A 202 -10.62 -1.43 -23.29
N GLY A 203 -9.63 -1.35 -22.41
CA GLY A 203 -9.35 -2.39 -21.40
C GLY A 203 -7.89 -2.83 -21.29
N ILE A 204 -6.96 -2.20 -22.00
CA ILE A 204 -5.53 -2.46 -21.77
C ILE A 204 -5.11 -1.81 -20.46
N LYS A 205 -4.80 -2.62 -19.45
CA LYS A 205 -4.47 -2.16 -18.09
C LYS A 205 -3.13 -1.44 -17.99
N ALA A 206 -2.15 -1.91 -18.76
CA ALA A 206 -0.80 -1.39 -18.77
C ALA A 206 -0.09 -1.75 -20.08
N ALA A 207 0.84 -0.90 -20.50
CA ALA A 207 1.76 -1.14 -21.62
C ALA A 207 3.09 -0.44 -21.34
N ARG A 208 4.19 -0.93 -21.92
CA ARG A 208 5.50 -0.32 -21.75
C ARG A 208 6.21 -0.20 -23.10
N LEU A 209 6.66 1.01 -23.43
CA LEU A 209 7.53 1.25 -24.57
C LEU A 209 8.99 1.22 -24.11
N CYS A 210 9.79 0.37 -24.72
CA CYS A 210 11.22 0.26 -24.46
C CYS A 210 12.00 0.78 -25.67
N PHE A 211 13.03 1.60 -25.44
CA PHE A 211 13.83 2.16 -26.53
C PHE A 211 15.16 1.41 -26.71
N THR A 212 15.53 1.17 -27.96
CA THR A 212 16.84 0.64 -28.39
C THR A 212 17.66 1.72 -29.10
N GLY A 213 18.97 1.57 -29.17
CA GLY A 213 19.84 2.57 -29.82
C GLY A 213 19.92 3.90 -29.07
N CYS A 214 19.65 3.90 -27.77
CA CYS A 214 19.65 5.06 -26.90
C CYS A 214 20.97 5.29 -26.14
N ASP A 215 22.02 4.54 -26.47
CA ASP A 215 23.32 4.64 -25.81
C ASP A 215 23.91 6.04 -26.01
N GLY A 216 24.22 6.73 -24.91
CA GLY A 216 24.85 8.05 -24.93
C GLY A 216 23.90 9.23 -25.14
N ILE A 217 22.58 9.02 -25.13
CA ILE A 217 21.59 10.10 -25.22
C ILE A 217 21.51 10.84 -23.89
N SER A 218 22.04 12.07 -23.87
CA SER A 218 21.82 13.02 -22.78
C SER A 218 20.41 13.62 -22.88
N ASN A 219 19.75 13.85 -21.74
CA ASN A 219 18.46 14.53 -21.63
C ASN A 219 17.27 13.78 -22.27
N ALA A 220 17.28 12.44 -22.25
CA ALA A 220 16.17 11.61 -22.74
C ALA A 220 14.82 11.98 -22.10
N GLU A 221 14.80 12.19 -20.77
CA GLU A 221 13.62 12.62 -20.01
C GLU A 221 13.08 13.96 -20.52
N GLU A 222 13.95 14.97 -20.65
CA GLU A 222 13.58 16.31 -21.12
C GLU A 222 13.02 16.29 -22.56
N GLN A 223 13.61 15.49 -23.46
CA GLN A 223 13.11 15.34 -24.83
C GLN A 223 11.70 14.72 -24.86
N ILE A 224 11.48 13.70 -24.03
CA ILE A 224 10.17 13.04 -23.89
C ILE A 224 9.13 14.02 -23.34
N GLU A 225 9.46 14.75 -22.26
CA GLU A 225 8.56 15.73 -21.64
C GLU A 225 8.18 16.84 -22.62
N GLN A 226 9.15 17.38 -23.39
CA GLN A 226 8.88 18.46 -24.35
C GLN A 226 8.10 17.99 -25.58
N LYS A 227 8.35 16.78 -26.08
CA LYS A 227 7.84 16.34 -27.39
C LYS A 227 6.61 15.44 -27.33
N LEU A 228 6.28 14.80 -26.20
CA LEU A 228 5.19 13.80 -26.14
C LEU A 228 3.95 14.24 -25.34
N LEU A 229 4.00 15.36 -24.61
CA LEU A 229 2.88 15.86 -23.80
C LEU A 229 1.92 16.76 -24.63
N PRO A 230 0.58 16.70 -24.42
CA PRO A 230 -0.09 16.50 -23.13
C PRO A 230 -1.12 15.36 -23.04
N GLU A 231 -1.48 15.10 -21.77
CA GLU A 231 -2.47 14.17 -21.21
C GLU A 231 -3.58 13.70 -22.18
N ALA A 232 -3.57 12.39 -22.48
CA ALA A 232 -4.74 11.74 -23.06
C ALA A 232 -5.65 11.26 -21.91
N PRO A 233 -6.92 11.70 -21.83
CA PRO A 233 -7.82 11.28 -20.74
C PRO A 233 -7.89 9.76 -20.62
N GLY A 234 -7.75 9.19 -19.42
CA GLY A 234 -7.90 7.75 -19.17
C GLY A 234 -6.61 6.90 -19.27
N MET A 235 -5.43 7.50 -19.47
CA MET A 235 -4.15 6.79 -19.35
C MET A 235 -3.08 7.73 -18.77
N GLN A 236 -2.34 7.25 -17.77
CA GLN A 236 -1.19 7.95 -17.20
C GLN A 236 0.09 7.45 -17.88
N MET A 237 1.00 8.37 -18.20
CA MET A 237 2.28 8.07 -18.82
C MET A 237 3.41 8.48 -17.87
N PHE A 238 4.35 7.57 -17.64
CA PHE A 238 5.50 7.78 -16.77
C PHE A 238 6.79 7.47 -17.53
N TYR A 239 7.79 8.31 -17.34
CA TYR A 239 9.15 8.04 -17.79
C TYR A 239 9.93 7.30 -16.70
N VAL A 240 10.60 6.22 -17.07
CA VAL A 240 11.56 5.52 -16.21
C VAL A 240 12.85 5.23 -16.99
N ASP A 241 13.98 5.18 -16.30
CA ASP A 241 15.32 5.03 -16.90
C ASP A 241 16.11 3.82 -16.37
N GLU A 242 15.43 2.92 -15.63
CA GLU A 242 16.04 1.68 -15.16
C GLU A 242 16.42 0.77 -16.34
N GLN A 243 17.74 0.68 -16.59
CA GLN A 243 18.35 -0.05 -17.71
C GLN A 243 18.01 0.51 -19.09
N GLY A 244 17.85 1.83 -19.17
CA GLY A 244 17.56 2.56 -20.41
C GLY A 244 16.19 3.25 -20.34
N PRO A 245 15.97 4.26 -21.18
CA PRO A 245 14.74 5.02 -21.19
C PRO A 245 13.55 4.14 -21.61
N LYS A 246 12.46 4.27 -20.87
CA LYS A 246 11.20 3.57 -21.07
C LYS A 246 10.03 4.51 -20.79
N LEU A 247 8.91 4.25 -21.45
CA LEU A 247 7.63 4.87 -21.13
C LEU A 247 6.67 3.82 -20.63
N ILE A 248 6.21 3.97 -19.40
CA ILE A 248 5.17 3.15 -18.80
C ILE A 248 3.84 3.84 -18.99
N PHE A 249 2.87 3.11 -19.50
CA PHE A 249 1.52 3.56 -19.66
C PHE A 249 0.60 2.74 -18.77
N LEU A 250 -0.18 3.43 -17.94
CA LEU A 250 -1.04 2.81 -16.93
C LEU A 250 -2.48 3.30 -17.14
N SER A 251 -3.43 2.37 -17.23
CA SER A 251 -4.84 2.72 -17.37
C SER A 251 -5.37 3.41 -16.12
N ARG A 252 -6.22 4.42 -16.29
CA ARG A 252 -7.02 4.96 -15.21
C ARG A 252 -8.41 4.32 -15.28
N GLU A 253 -8.54 3.13 -14.71
CA GLU A 253 -9.81 2.39 -14.72
C GLU A 253 -10.79 2.95 -13.68
N GLY A 254 -12.07 3.01 -14.06
CA GLY A 254 -13.17 3.20 -13.11
C GLY A 254 -13.80 4.59 -13.11
N SER A 255 -15.11 4.61 -12.86
CA SER A 255 -15.88 5.82 -12.62
C SER A 255 -15.87 6.17 -11.13
N HIS A 256 -15.52 7.40 -10.81
CA HIS A 256 -15.72 7.95 -9.49
C HIS A 256 -17.19 8.35 -9.32
N ALA A 257 -17.85 7.92 -8.26
CA ALA A 257 -19.23 8.32 -7.99
C ALA A 257 -19.28 9.84 -7.70
N ARG A 258 -20.17 10.55 -8.39
CA ARG A 258 -20.52 11.93 -8.05
C ARG A 258 -21.31 11.95 -6.74
N LEU A 259 -21.24 13.02 -5.98
CA LEU A 259 -22.19 13.34 -4.91
C LEU A 259 -23.42 14.02 -5.52
N ASP A 260 -24.56 13.91 -4.84
CA ASP A 260 -25.83 14.41 -5.37
C ASP A 260 -25.88 15.94 -5.22
N ASP A 261 -26.33 16.65 -6.27
CA ASP A 261 -26.38 18.12 -6.23
C ASP A 261 -27.52 18.55 -5.28
N GLU A 262 -27.21 19.36 -4.26
CA GLU A 262 -28.20 19.85 -3.29
C GLU A 262 -28.65 21.28 -3.61
N GLU A 263 -29.54 21.43 -4.60
CA GLU A 263 -30.08 22.76 -4.98
C GLU A 263 -30.89 23.44 -3.86
N ASN A 264 -31.34 22.68 -2.85
CA ASN A 264 -32.23 23.15 -1.79
C ASN A 264 -31.59 23.22 -0.39
N THR A 265 -30.29 22.94 -0.25
CA THR A 265 -29.62 23.03 1.06
C THR A 265 -29.40 24.48 1.46
N LYS A 266 -29.69 24.81 2.72
CA LYS A 266 -29.35 26.13 3.29
C LYS A 266 -27.87 26.23 3.66
N ASN A 267 -27.14 25.12 3.62
CA ASN A 267 -25.74 25.04 3.99
C ASN A 267 -24.84 25.30 2.78
N LEU A 268 -24.47 26.58 2.58
CA LEU A 268 -23.65 27.02 1.46
C LEU A 268 -22.26 26.36 1.44
N ILE A 269 -21.69 26.04 2.60
CA ILE A 269 -20.37 25.39 2.69
C ILE A 269 -20.47 23.95 2.19
N LEU A 270 -21.50 23.21 2.63
CA LEU A 270 -21.75 21.84 2.15
C LEU A 270 -22.00 21.82 0.63
N GLN A 271 -22.82 22.74 0.12
CA GLN A 271 -23.06 22.87 -1.32
C GLN A 271 -21.75 23.10 -2.09
N GLN A 272 -20.92 24.03 -1.63
CA GLN A 272 -19.63 24.31 -2.24
C GLN A 272 -18.66 23.12 -2.16
N ALA A 273 -18.68 22.37 -1.06
CA ALA A 273 -17.86 21.18 -0.90
C ALA A 273 -18.31 20.03 -1.83
N ILE A 274 -19.61 19.86 -2.04
CA ILE A 274 -20.18 18.92 -3.02
C ILE A 274 -19.74 19.29 -4.44
N GLU A 275 -19.85 20.57 -4.81
CA GLU A 275 -19.39 21.08 -6.10
C GLU A 275 -17.91 20.74 -6.34
N LEU A 276 -17.02 21.12 -5.41
CA LEU A 276 -15.58 20.84 -5.52
C LEU A 276 -15.28 19.34 -5.59
N SER A 277 -15.98 18.52 -4.79
CA SER A 277 -15.86 17.05 -4.81
C SER A 277 -16.21 16.46 -6.16
N ASN A 278 -17.22 17.03 -6.84
CA ASN A 278 -17.64 16.60 -8.18
C ASN A 278 -16.70 17.13 -9.27
N PHE A 279 -16.11 18.32 -9.10
CA PHE A 279 -15.10 18.88 -10.01
C PHE A 279 -13.79 18.10 -9.99
N ALA A 280 -13.36 17.57 -8.84
CA ALA A 280 -12.14 16.76 -8.76
C ALA A 280 -12.20 15.53 -9.70
N LEU A 281 -13.40 15.09 -10.07
CA LEU A 281 -13.63 13.93 -10.93
C LEU A 281 -13.67 14.27 -12.42
N SER A 282 -13.81 15.55 -12.80
CA SER A 282 -13.89 15.90 -14.23
C SER A 282 -12.50 15.87 -14.86
N SER A 283 -12.38 15.20 -16.01
CA SER A 283 -11.19 15.29 -16.87
C SER A 283 -11.09 16.63 -17.62
N GLN A 284 -11.96 17.57 -17.28
CA GLN A 284 -12.05 18.90 -17.86
C GLN A 284 -11.89 19.88 -16.70
N CYS A 285 -10.68 20.39 -16.52
CA CYS A 285 -10.51 21.64 -15.78
C CYS A 285 -11.23 22.73 -16.57
N PRO A 286 -11.99 23.64 -15.94
CA PRO A 286 -12.35 24.88 -16.61
C PRO A 286 -11.04 25.58 -17.03
N SER A 287 -10.81 25.69 -18.34
CA SER A 287 -9.66 26.37 -18.94
C SER A 287 -9.70 27.90 -18.75
N ASP A 288 -10.67 28.40 -17.98
CA ASP A 288 -10.92 29.81 -17.72
C ASP A 288 -10.17 30.26 -16.44
N ASP A 289 -9.38 31.31 -16.58
CA ASP A 289 -8.51 31.87 -15.53
C ASP A 289 -9.29 32.25 -14.26
N LEU A 290 -10.56 32.63 -14.39
CA LEU A 290 -11.42 32.98 -13.27
C LEU A 290 -11.69 31.79 -12.34
N HIS A 291 -11.97 30.61 -12.91
CA HIS A 291 -12.23 29.40 -12.13
C HIS A 291 -10.96 28.92 -11.42
N ARG A 292 -9.81 28.97 -12.10
CA ARG A 292 -8.51 28.65 -11.51
C ARG A 292 -8.19 29.58 -10.34
N SER A 293 -8.40 30.88 -10.52
CA SER A 293 -8.19 31.88 -9.45
C SER A 293 -9.06 31.61 -8.24
N ARG A 294 -10.33 31.22 -8.45
CA ARG A 294 -11.24 30.83 -7.35
C ARG A 294 -10.74 29.60 -6.60
N LEU A 295 -10.29 28.56 -7.31
CA LEU A 295 -9.73 27.36 -6.70
C LEU A 295 -8.45 27.68 -5.88
N GLN A 296 -7.58 28.54 -6.39
CA GLN A 296 -6.38 28.98 -5.67
C GLN A 296 -6.73 29.70 -4.37
N ILE A 297 -7.73 30.59 -4.40
CA ILE A 297 -8.22 31.27 -3.18
C ILE A 297 -8.77 30.24 -2.18
N LEU A 298 -9.60 29.29 -2.64
CA LEU A 298 -10.18 28.26 -1.77
C LEU A 298 -9.14 27.31 -1.19
N SER A 299 -8.09 26.97 -1.95
CA SER A 299 -6.96 26.16 -1.47
C SER A 299 -6.24 26.81 -0.29
N ARG A 300 -6.37 28.14 -0.13
CA ARG A 300 -5.81 28.93 0.96
C ARG A 300 -6.86 29.42 1.96
N SER A 301 -8.06 28.82 1.97
CA SER A 301 -9.08 29.12 2.97
C SER A 301 -8.78 28.44 4.32
N ASP A 302 -9.30 29.02 5.41
CA ASP A 302 -9.19 28.45 6.76
C ASP A 302 -10.07 27.20 6.97
N SER A 303 -10.94 26.86 6.00
CA SER A 303 -11.71 25.61 6.03
C SER A 303 -10.81 24.47 5.57
N LEU A 304 -10.59 23.48 6.43
CA LEU A 304 -9.86 22.27 6.08
C LEU A 304 -10.51 21.56 4.90
N CYS A 305 -11.84 21.49 4.90
CA CYS A 305 -12.60 20.80 3.86
C CYS A 305 -12.45 21.50 2.50
N LEU A 306 -12.72 22.80 2.42
CA LEU A 306 -12.63 23.54 1.14
C LEU A 306 -11.19 23.67 0.65
N SER A 307 -10.23 23.87 1.56
CA SER A 307 -8.80 23.91 1.23
C SER A 307 -8.32 22.58 0.63
N SER A 308 -8.68 21.45 1.25
CA SER A 308 -8.31 20.12 0.75
C SER A 308 -8.93 19.83 -0.62
N LEU A 309 -10.25 20.01 -0.77
CA LEU A 309 -10.94 19.73 -2.04
C LEU A 309 -10.45 20.61 -3.19
N ALA A 310 -10.25 21.92 -2.97
CA ALA A 310 -9.75 22.81 -4.01
C ALA A 310 -8.30 22.47 -4.42
N SER A 311 -7.47 22.05 -3.45
CA SER A 311 -6.10 21.61 -3.72
C SER A 311 -6.06 20.30 -4.50
N GLU A 312 -6.96 19.37 -4.21
CA GLU A 312 -7.11 18.13 -4.96
C GLU A 312 -7.53 18.40 -6.42
N VAL A 313 -8.50 19.29 -6.64
CA VAL A 313 -8.92 19.69 -8.00
C VAL A 313 -7.73 20.25 -8.78
N LEU A 314 -6.95 21.15 -8.19
CA LEU A 314 -5.78 21.74 -8.86
C LEU A 314 -4.68 20.68 -9.14
N THR A 315 -4.40 19.82 -8.17
CA THR A 315 -3.40 18.74 -8.28
C THR A 315 -3.76 17.76 -9.38
N ARG A 316 -5.00 17.28 -9.42
CA ARG A 316 -5.45 16.34 -10.46
C ARG A 316 -5.47 16.93 -11.88
N ASN A 317 -5.36 18.24 -12.02
CA ASN A 317 -5.25 18.95 -13.29
C ASN A 317 -3.81 19.43 -13.58
N GLY A 318 -2.81 18.74 -13.00
CA GLY A 318 -1.40 18.89 -13.33
C GLY A 318 -0.65 19.99 -12.56
N GLN A 319 -1.26 20.59 -11.53
CA GLN A 319 -0.61 21.61 -10.70
C GLN A 319 -0.53 21.17 -9.24
N PHE A 320 0.66 20.89 -8.72
CA PHE A 320 0.80 20.59 -7.29
C PHE A 320 0.29 21.76 -6.44
N TYR A 321 -0.83 21.52 -5.76
CA TYR A 321 -1.37 22.43 -4.77
C TYR A 321 -1.57 21.67 -3.49
N VAL A 322 -1.04 22.25 -2.43
CA VAL A 322 -1.03 21.66 -1.11
C VAL A 322 -2.03 22.42 -0.23
N PRO A 323 -2.92 21.73 0.50
CA PRO A 323 -3.87 22.38 1.41
C PRO A 323 -3.13 23.25 2.43
N LEU A 324 -3.71 24.40 2.80
CA LEU A 324 -3.09 25.39 3.68
C LEU A 324 -2.61 24.81 5.01
N HIS A 325 -3.39 23.89 5.57
CA HIS A 325 -3.19 23.36 6.91
C HIS A 325 -2.42 22.02 6.94
N VAL A 326 -1.98 21.51 5.79
CA VAL A 326 -1.05 20.38 5.81
C VAL A 326 0.28 20.83 6.39
N ALA A 327 0.87 20.01 7.25
CA ALA A 327 1.71 20.44 8.36
C ALA A 327 2.79 21.52 8.07
N PRO A 328 2.59 22.78 8.52
CA PRO A 328 3.65 23.78 8.58
C PRO A 328 4.62 23.59 9.78
N CYS A 329 4.27 22.71 10.74
CA CYS A 329 5.09 22.32 11.89
C CYS A 329 4.78 20.87 12.32
N TYR A 330 5.43 19.86 11.72
CA TYR A 330 5.42 18.47 12.24
C TYR A 330 5.73 18.40 13.74
N GLU A 331 4.86 17.72 14.50
CA GLU A 331 5.00 17.50 15.95
C GLU A 331 5.00 16.00 16.26
N ALA A 332 6.13 15.50 16.76
CA ALA A 332 6.24 14.12 17.22
C ALA A 332 5.68 13.97 18.63
N THR A 333 4.85 12.96 18.84
CA THR A 333 4.34 12.58 20.16
C THR A 333 5.32 11.59 20.81
N PRO A 334 5.56 11.66 22.14
CA PRO A 334 6.43 10.69 22.80
C PRO A 334 5.86 9.26 22.66
N VAL A 335 6.70 8.30 22.25
CA VAL A 335 6.33 6.89 22.18
C VAL A 335 5.98 6.39 23.59
N VAL A 336 4.76 5.90 23.77
CA VAL A 336 4.31 5.34 25.06
C VAL A 336 4.54 3.83 25.06
N GLU A 337 5.39 3.32 25.95
CA GLU A 337 5.55 1.87 26.14
C GLU A 337 4.24 1.24 26.63
N ARG A 338 3.74 0.25 25.89
CA ARG A 338 2.48 -0.44 26.20
C ARG A 338 2.68 -1.70 27.03
N LYS A 339 1.65 -2.03 27.82
CA LYS A 339 1.59 -3.25 28.64
C LYS A 339 0.85 -4.42 27.98
N ASN A 340 0.11 -4.19 26.90
CA ASN A 340 -0.78 -5.18 26.27
C ASN A 340 -0.29 -5.60 24.88
N ASP A 341 -0.63 -6.84 24.50
CA ASP A 341 -0.17 -7.53 23.28
C ASP A 341 -1.04 -7.31 22.03
N ALA A 342 -2.07 -6.45 22.10
CA ALA A 342 -2.96 -6.17 20.97
C ALA A 342 -2.21 -5.36 19.90
N VAL A 343 -2.24 -5.83 18.65
CA VAL A 343 -1.67 -5.12 17.51
C VAL A 343 -2.63 -4.00 17.13
N LEU A 344 -2.16 -2.75 17.12
CA LEU A 344 -2.94 -1.56 16.78
C LEU A 344 -2.34 -0.85 15.57
N PHE A 345 -3.13 0.05 14.98
CA PHE A 345 -2.75 0.94 13.88
C PHE A 345 -1.32 1.52 14.02
N GLU A 346 -1.04 2.13 15.17
CA GLU A 346 0.25 2.79 15.44
C GLU A 346 1.47 1.86 15.56
N ASP A 347 1.28 0.54 15.58
CA ASP A 347 2.40 -0.41 15.65
C ASP A 347 3.10 -0.58 14.28
N ARG A 348 2.38 -0.27 13.19
CA ARG A 348 2.86 -0.42 11.80
C ARG A 348 2.95 0.89 11.05
N ILE A 349 2.13 1.89 11.44
CA ILE A 349 1.96 3.14 10.70
C ILE A 349 2.31 4.31 11.64
N ASP A 350 3.11 5.25 11.14
CA ASP A 350 3.43 6.48 11.87
C ASP A 350 2.20 7.41 11.93
N VAL A 351 1.48 7.35 13.05
CA VAL A 351 0.27 8.15 13.29
C VAL A 351 0.54 9.65 13.34
N ASP A 352 1.73 10.08 13.77
CA ASP A 352 2.09 11.50 13.77
C ASP A 352 2.26 12.00 12.32
N SER A 353 2.90 11.20 11.47
CA SER A 353 2.98 11.48 10.04
C SER A 353 1.62 11.41 9.36
N TYR A 354 0.78 10.43 9.71
CA TYR A 354 -0.61 10.35 9.22
C TYR A 354 -1.38 11.63 9.57
N ALA A 355 -1.33 12.08 10.84
CA ALA A 355 -1.96 13.33 11.26
C ALA A 355 -1.46 14.57 10.48
N ALA A 356 -0.21 14.54 10.00
CA ALA A 356 0.43 15.66 9.32
C ALA A 356 0.14 15.72 7.81
N TRP A 357 0.10 14.56 7.12
CA TRP A 357 0.20 14.48 5.66
C TRP A 357 -1.07 14.00 4.95
N GLU A 358 -1.99 13.34 5.66
CA GLU A 358 -3.14 12.66 5.06
C GLU A 358 -4.10 13.58 4.31
N MET A 359 -4.09 14.90 4.56
CA MET A 359 -4.89 15.83 3.76
C MET A 359 -4.50 15.89 2.27
N ALA A 360 -3.32 15.36 1.91
CA ALA A 360 -2.89 15.18 0.53
C ALA A 360 -3.45 13.90 -0.12
N HIS A 361 -4.03 12.99 0.66
CA HIS A 361 -4.62 11.75 0.16
C HIS A 361 -5.81 12.05 -0.77
N PRO A 362 -5.85 11.48 -2.00
CA PRO A 362 -6.97 11.68 -2.93
C PRO A 362 -8.32 11.27 -2.34
N ALA A 363 -9.37 12.05 -2.58
CA ALA A 363 -10.72 11.85 -2.04
C ALA A 363 -10.84 11.81 -0.50
N TYR A 364 -9.80 12.19 0.25
CA TYR A 364 -9.86 12.17 1.72
C TYR A 364 -10.96 13.09 2.26
N ALA A 365 -10.95 14.37 1.88
CA ALA A 365 -12.01 15.31 2.27
C ALA A 365 -13.38 14.94 1.70
N LYS A 366 -13.42 14.31 0.53
CA LYS A 366 -14.67 13.87 -0.12
C LYS A 366 -15.43 12.85 0.75
N GLN A 367 -14.73 12.03 1.54
CA GLN A 367 -15.36 11.11 2.49
C GLN A 367 -16.20 11.86 3.53
N SER A 368 -15.66 12.95 4.10
CA SER A 368 -16.38 13.80 5.05
C SER A 368 -17.56 14.52 4.42
N VAL A 369 -17.43 14.98 3.16
CA VAL A 369 -18.55 15.60 2.42
C VAL A 369 -19.67 14.59 2.16
N ALA A 370 -19.31 13.38 1.74
CA ALA A 370 -20.26 12.30 1.48
C ALA A 370 -21.04 11.94 2.76
N ILE A 371 -20.35 11.84 3.90
CA ILE A 371 -20.98 11.61 5.21
C ILE A 371 -21.89 12.78 5.57
N ALA A 372 -21.45 14.03 5.40
CA ALA A 372 -22.26 15.22 5.71
C ALA A 372 -23.57 15.26 4.91
N GLN A 373 -23.51 14.96 3.61
CA GLN A 373 -24.70 14.84 2.75
C GLN A 373 -25.65 13.76 3.27
N GLN A 374 -25.12 12.56 3.57
CA GLN A 374 -25.95 11.46 4.06
C GLN A 374 -26.56 11.74 5.44
N LEU A 375 -25.81 12.33 6.37
CA LEU A 375 -26.34 12.74 7.67
C LEU A 375 -27.44 13.80 7.52
N SER A 376 -27.27 14.78 6.62
CA SER A 376 -28.28 15.82 6.35
C SER A 376 -29.59 15.26 5.81
N HIS A 377 -29.55 14.14 5.09
CA HIS A 377 -30.75 13.45 4.61
C HIS A 377 -31.44 12.60 5.69
N HIS A 378 -30.69 12.07 6.65
CA HIS A 378 -31.19 11.09 7.62
C HIS A 378 -31.51 11.68 8.99
N LEU A 379 -30.90 12.80 9.35
CA LEU A 379 -31.09 13.46 10.64
C LEU A 379 -32.04 14.66 10.48
N ALA A 380 -32.97 14.77 11.42
CA ALA A 380 -33.75 15.99 11.56
C ALA A 380 -32.84 17.13 12.01
N HIS A 381 -33.14 18.37 11.59
CA HIS A 381 -32.36 19.55 11.99
C HIS A 381 -32.26 19.66 13.52
N GLY A 382 -31.05 19.73 14.07
CA GLY A 382 -30.80 19.84 15.51
C GLY A 382 -29.51 19.14 15.97
N ALA A 383 -29.30 19.13 17.29
CA ALA A 383 -28.11 18.57 17.94
C ALA A 383 -28.15 17.03 18.05
N ALA A 384 -28.13 16.35 16.91
CA ALA A 384 -28.13 14.89 16.84
C ALA A 384 -26.87 14.29 17.47
N ARG A 385 -27.02 13.18 18.20
CA ARG A 385 -25.92 12.46 18.83
C ARG A 385 -25.32 11.46 17.86
N VAL A 386 -24.07 11.68 17.47
CA VAL A 386 -23.33 10.83 16.54
C VAL A 386 -22.17 10.17 17.27
N ILE A 387 -21.92 8.90 17.00
CA ILE A 387 -20.70 8.23 17.41
C ILE A 387 -19.77 8.09 16.20
N ASP A 388 -18.52 8.53 16.34
CA ASP A 388 -17.47 8.36 15.35
C ASP A 388 -16.50 7.29 15.81
N ILE A 389 -16.28 6.28 14.97
CA ILE A 389 -15.66 5.01 15.36
C ILE A 389 -14.39 4.80 14.56
N GLY A 390 -13.28 4.59 15.27
CA GLY A 390 -11.94 4.54 14.67
C GLY A 390 -11.54 5.90 14.13
N THR A 391 -11.71 6.95 14.96
CA THR A 391 -11.59 8.34 14.52
C THR A 391 -10.17 8.72 14.05
N GLY A 392 -9.15 7.94 14.42
CA GLY A 392 -7.76 8.25 14.13
C GLY A 392 -7.39 9.61 14.73
N PRO A 393 -6.52 10.40 14.10
CA PRO A 393 -6.19 11.75 14.57
C PRO A 393 -7.34 12.79 14.46
N GLY A 394 -8.42 12.46 13.76
CA GLY A 394 -9.67 13.24 13.76
C GLY A 394 -9.84 14.32 12.69
N LEU A 395 -8.95 14.40 11.70
CA LEU A 395 -9.10 15.35 10.59
C LEU A 395 -10.41 15.17 9.80
N PRO A 396 -10.85 13.94 9.43
CA PRO A 396 -12.13 13.76 8.74
C PRO A 396 -13.31 14.26 9.57
N LEU A 397 -13.31 14.01 10.88
CA LEU A 397 -14.32 14.52 11.79
C LEU A 397 -14.29 16.05 11.89
N LYS A 398 -13.10 16.65 11.91
CA LYS A 398 -12.96 18.10 11.93
C LYS A 398 -13.55 18.74 10.67
N MET A 399 -13.30 18.15 9.50
CA MET A 399 -13.94 18.57 8.24
C MET A 399 -15.45 18.38 8.28
N LEU A 400 -15.94 17.25 8.81
CA LEU A 400 -17.37 17.01 8.97
C LEU A 400 -18.05 18.07 9.85
N LEU A 401 -17.41 18.48 10.95
CA LEU A 401 -17.92 19.52 11.85
C LEU A 401 -17.82 20.94 11.30
N GLU A 402 -16.99 21.19 10.28
CA GLU A 402 -17.08 22.44 9.49
C GLU A 402 -18.37 22.47 8.66
N LEU A 403 -18.80 21.30 8.17
CA LEU A 403 -20.02 21.16 7.37
C LEU A 403 -21.26 21.08 8.26
N LEU A 404 -21.23 20.36 9.37
CA LEU A 404 -22.36 20.14 10.28
C LEU A 404 -21.97 20.50 11.73
N PRO A 405 -21.82 21.78 12.06
CA PRO A 405 -21.29 22.24 13.36
C PRO A 405 -22.22 21.93 14.55
N GLU A 406 -23.49 21.60 14.31
CA GLU A 406 -24.49 21.32 15.34
C GLU A 406 -24.40 19.92 15.95
N LEU A 407 -23.68 18.99 15.30
CA LEU A 407 -23.58 17.60 15.74
C LEU A 407 -22.96 17.48 17.13
N GLN A 408 -23.48 16.56 17.94
CA GLN A 408 -22.89 16.16 19.22
C GLN A 408 -22.17 14.84 19.02
N VAL A 409 -20.83 14.86 18.99
CA VAL A 409 -20.03 13.70 18.56
C VAL A 409 -19.31 13.07 19.74
N THR A 410 -19.46 11.75 19.89
CA THR A 410 -18.58 10.94 20.74
C THR A 410 -17.58 10.21 19.85
N THR A 411 -16.28 10.41 20.08
CA THR A 411 -15.23 9.72 19.33
C THR A 411 -14.74 8.50 20.09
N VAL A 412 -14.41 7.44 19.36
CA VAL A 412 -13.93 6.17 19.93
C VAL A 412 -12.71 5.73 19.14
N ASP A 413 -11.55 5.71 19.80
CA ASP A 413 -10.31 5.21 19.20
C ASP A 413 -9.42 4.53 20.26
N PRO A 414 -8.89 3.31 20.00
CA PRO A 414 -8.02 2.62 20.95
C PRO A 414 -6.56 3.09 20.92
N SER A 415 -6.11 3.80 19.88
CA SER A 415 -4.73 4.27 19.73
C SER A 415 -4.41 5.41 20.70
N GLU A 416 -3.27 5.31 21.39
CA GLU A 416 -2.81 6.35 22.30
C GLU A 416 -2.38 7.59 21.53
N THR A 417 -1.61 7.40 20.46
CA THR A 417 -1.09 8.50 19.63
C THR A 417 -2.23 9.22 18.91
N ALA A 418 -3.17 8.48 18.31
CA ALA A 418 -4.36 9.06 17.71
C ALA A 418 -5.18 9.85 18.73
N PHE A 419 -5.40 9.29 19.92
CA PHE A 419 -6.14 9.96 20.99
C PHE A 419 -5.48 11.26 21.47
N ASN A 420 -4.15 11.31 21.53
CA ASN A 420 -3.43 12.55 21.86
C ASN A 420 -3.67 13.66 20.83
N HIS A 421 -3.63 13.31 19.54
CA HIS A 421 -4.00 14.25 18.45
C HIS A 421 -5.46 14.67 18.54
N LEU A 422 -6.38 13.73 18.78
CA LEU A 422 -7.80 14.03 18.96
C LEU A 422 -8.06 15.03 20.08
N GLN A 423 -7.47 14.79 21.26
CA GLN A 423 -7.62 15.68 22.40
C GLN A 423 -7.09 17.09 22.10
N LYS A 424 -5.96 17.18 21.38
CA LYS A 424 -5.40 18.47 20.96
C LYS A 424 -6.31 19.18 19.96
N LEU A 425 -6.78 18.47 18.94
CA LEU A 425 -7.61 18.99 17.86
C LEU A 425 -8.97 19.50 18.36
N PHE A 426 -9.56 18.81 19.34
CA PHE A 426 -10.90 19.09 19.87
C PHE A 426 -10.94 19.75 21.25
N LYS A 427 -9.79 20.17 21.80
CA LYS A 427 -9.67 20.77 23.15
C LYS A 427 -10.69 21.88 23.46
N ASN A 428 -11.03 22.69 22.46
CA ASN A 428 -11.95 23.82 22.58
C ASN A 428 -13.24 23.65 21.76
N VAL A 429 -13.62 22.40 21.48
CA VAL A 429 -14.81 22.06 20.68
C VAL A 429 -15.82 21.38 21.61
N PRO A 430 -16.76 22.12 22.22
CA PRO A 430 -17.56 21.64 23.35
C PRO A 430 -18.57 20.54 22.98
N ASN A 431 -18.84 20.36 21.69
CA ASN A 431 -19.75 19.35 21.15
C ASN A 431 -19.03 18.05 20.75
N VAL A 432 -17.76 17.88 21.11
CA VAL A 432 -16.99 16.64 20.87
C VAL A 432 -16.52 16.06 22.20
N TYR A 433 -16.81 14.78 22.41
CA TYR A 433 -16.40 14.01 23.58
C TYR A 433 -15.50 12.84 23.16
N CYS A 434 -14.22 12.90 23.52
CA CYS A 434 -13.23 11.90 23.11
C CYS A 434 -13.12 10.73 24.10
N CYS A 435 -13.27 9.50 23.62
CA CYS A 435 -13.08 8.27 24.39
C CYS A 435 -11.92 7.42 23.85
N LYS A 436 -10.92 7.16 24.69
CA LYS A 436 -9.84 6.21 24.37
C LYS A 436 -10.28 4.78 24.70
N CYS A 437 -10.90 4.10 23.74
CA CYS A 437 -11.34 2.71 23.88
C CYS A 437 -11.60 2.08 22.51
N SER A 438 -11.66 0.75 22.45
CA SER A 438 -12.21 0.04 21.29
C SER A 438 -13.73 0.09 21.33
N ILE A 439 -14.37 0.16 20.16
CA ILE A 439 -15.82 0.02 20.03
C ILE A 439 -16.34 -1.31 20.61
N THR A 440 -15.52 -2.36 20.54
CA THR A 440 -15.86 -3.69 21.09
C THR A 440 -15.95 -3.71 22.62
N ASP A 441 -15.26 -2.76 23.27
CA ASP A 441 -15.22 -2.64 24.72
C ASP A 441 -16.23 -1.62 25.26
N LEU A 442 -16.89 -0.88 24.35
CA LEU A 442 -17.85 0.15 24.72
C LEU A 442 -19.17 -0.49 25.16
N SER A 443 -19.60 -0.15 26.39
CA SER A 443 -20.90 -0.56 26.91
C SER A 443 -22.05 -0.09 26.03
N VAL A 444 -23.16 -0.84 26.04
CA VAL A 444 -24.40 -0.40 25.39
C VAL A 444 -24.91 0.85 26.12
N PRO A 445 -25.16 1.96 25.42
CA PRO A 445 -25.56 3.22 26.03
C PRO A 445 -27.02 3.16 26.46
N GLU A 446 -27.36 3.76 27.61
CA GLU A 446 -28.76 3.90 28.06
C GLU A 446 -29.61 4.67 27.03
N HIS A 447 -28.97 5.61 26.33
CA HIS A 447 -29.56 6.36 25.23
C HIS A 447 -28.74 6.11 23.96
N PRO A 448 -29.21 5.24 23.05
CA PRO A 448 -28.56 4.97 21.76
C PRO A 448 -28.30 6.25 20.95
N PHE A 449 -27.29 6.19 20.08
CA PHE A 449 -26.93 7.29 19.18
C PHE A 449 -27.94 7.41 18.03
N ASP A 450 -28.08 8.62 17.49
CA ASP A 450 -28.96 8.92 16.35
C ASP A 450 -28.35 8.48 15.03
N ALA A 451 -27.01 8.45 14.94
CA ALA A 451 -26.26 7.86 13.84
C ALA A 451 -24.87 7.41 14.32
N ALA A 452 -24.24 6.54 13.54
CA ALA A 452 -22.83 6.24 13.65
C ALA A 452 -22.11 6.63 12.36
N ILE A 453 -20.83 6.98 12.46
CA ILE A 453 -19.95 7.22 11.32
C ILE A 453 -18.61 6.51 11.53
N SER A 454 -17.91 6.21 10.44
CA SER A 454 -16.53 5.73 10.46
C SER A 454 -15.83 6.07 9.15
N VAL A 455 -14.58 6.54 9.24
CA VAL A 455 -13.76 6.90 8.08
C VAL A 455 -12.43 6.16 8.16
N GLY A 456 -12.13 5.31 7.17
CA GLY A 456 -10.81 4.67 7.02
C GLY A 456 -10.39 3.75 8.17
N ALA A 457 -11.33 3.15 8.90
CA ALA A 457 -11.02 2.40 10.12
C ALA A 457 -11.38 0.91 10.07
N SER A 458 -12.35 0.52 9.24
CA SER A 458 -12.90 -0.85 9.26
C SER A 458 -11.89 -1.89 8.78
N HIS A 459 -10.93 -1.49 7.95
CA HIS A 459 -9.84 -2.34 7.49
C HIS A 459 -8.72 -2.52 8.52
N HIS A 460 -8.73 -1.78 9.63
CA HIS A 460 -7.79 -1.96 10.76
C HIS A 460 -8.35 -2.80 11.90
N LEU A 461 -9.58 -3.27 11.76
CA LEU A 461 -10.34 -3.94 12.81
C LEU A 461 -10.87 -5.28 12.30
N ASP A 462 -11.20 -6.20 13.22
CA ASP A 462 -12.08 -7.31 12.89
C ASP A 462 -13.43 -6.73 12.43
N THR A 463 -13.68 -6.78 11.12
CA THR A 463 -14.82 -6.10 10.49
C THR A 463 -16.15 -6.57 11.06
N LEU A 464 -16.30 -7.86 11.39
CA LEU A 464 -17.55 -8.39 11.96
C LEU A 464 -17.75 -7.93 13.39
N ALA A 465 -16.70 -7.96 14.22
CA ALA A 465 -16.75 -7.47 15.59
C ALA A 465 -17.03 -5.96 15.64
N PHE A 466 -16.38 -5.19 14.76
CA PHE A 466 -16.62 -3.76 14.54
C PHE A 466 -18.09 -3.49 14.20
N LEU A 467 -18.63 -4.13 13.15
CA LEU A 467 -20.03 -3.95 12.76
C LEU A 467 -21.00 -4.37 13.87
N THR A 468 -20.75 -5.52 14.51
CA THR A 468 -21.61 -6.03 15.59
C THR A 468 -21.62 -5.10 16.80
N ALA A 469 -20.47 -4.56 17.19
CA ALA A 469 -20.36 -3.62 18.29
C ALA A 469 -21.06 -2.30 17.95
N THR A 470 -20.85 -1.76 16.75
CA THR A 470 -21.53 -0.55 16.26
C THR A 470 -23.04 -0.73 16.23
N ARG A 471 -23.55 -1.89 15.78
CA ARG A 471 -24.99 -2.18 15.77
C ARG A 471 -25.60 -1.98 17.15
N ARG A 472 -24.93 -2.38 18.22
CA ARG A 472 -25.44 -2.25 19.60
C ARG A 472 -25.53 -0.81 20.10
N GLN A 473 -24.85 0.13 19.43
CA GLN A 473 -24.87 1.56 19.78
C GLN A 473 -26.08 2.30 19.20
N LEU A 474 -26.84 1.65 18.32
CA LEU A 474 -27.92 2.27 17.53
C LEU A 474 -29.28 1.62 17.80
N SER A 475 -30.33 2.46 17.84
CA SER A 475 -31.72 1.99 17.78
C SER A 475 -32.08 1.50 16.36
N PRO A 476 -33.04 0.56 16.21
CA PRO A 476 -33.55 0.17 14.90
C PRO A 476 -34.00 1.38 14.06
N GLY A 477 -33.69 1.34 12.77
CA GLY A 477 -33.98 2.40 11.81
C GLY A 477 -32.96 3.53 11.76
N ARG A 478 -32.00 3.63 12.71
CA ARG A 478 -30.89 4.58 12.64
C ARG A 478 -29.82 4.13 11.64
N VAL A 479 -28.99 5.06 11.19
CA VAL A 479 -27.99 4.82 10.15
C VAL A 479 -26.58 4.72 10.72
N PHE A 480 -25.78 3.86 10.10
CA PHE A 480 -24.35 3.81 10.22
C PHE A 480 -23.75 4.10 8.83
N ILE A 481 -22.97 5.18 8.71
CA ILE A 481 -22.38 5.61 7.45
C ILE A 481 -20.88 5.34 7.51
N VAL A 482 -20.38 4.55 6.56
CA VAL A 482 -18.97 4.14 6.50
C VAL A 482 -18.37 4.65 5.21
N CYS A 483 -17.30 5.43 5.31
CA CYS A 483 -16.43 5.74 4.19
C CYS A 483 -15.11 5.01 4.39
N ASP A 484 -14.75 4.10 3.48
CA ASP A 484 -13.56 3.29 3.69
C ASP A 484 -12.97 2.76 2.38
N GLU A 485 -11.70 2.38 2.43
CA GLU A 485 -10.95 1.79 1.34
C GLU A 485 -11.12 0.28 1.27
N MET A 486 -11.47 -0.19 0.08
CA MET A 486 -11.68 -1.60 -0.21
C MET A 486 -10.88 -1.99 -1.44
N ILE A 487 -10.50 -3.27 -1.50
CA ILE A 487 -9.89 -3.87 -2.69
C ILE A 487 -10.93 -4.66 -3.48
N GLY A 488 -10.64 -4.95 -4.75
CA GLY A 488 -11.54 -5.76 -5.58
C GLY A 488 -11.71 -7.17 -5.02
N PRO A 489 -12.77 -7.91 -5.42
CA PRO A 489 -13.01 -9.27 -4.95
C PRO A 489 -11.81 -10.20 -5.20
N PHE A 490 -11.49 -11.04 -4.22
CA PHE A 490 -10.40 -12.00 -4.30
C PHE A 490 -10.82 -13.35 -3.70
N SER A 491 -10.22 -14.42 -4.21
CA SER A 491 -10.46 -15.81 -3.76
C SER A 491 -9.16 -16.53 -3.37
N THR A 492 -8.01 -15.88 -3.57
CA THR A 492 -6.68 -16.41 -3.27
C THR A 492 -5.81 -15.34 -2.62
N ILE A 493 -4.79 -15.76 -1.86
CA ILE A 493 -3.81 -14.85 -1.25
C ILE A 493 -3.11 -14.01 -2.31
N ARG A 494 -2.72 -14.63 -3.44
CA ARG A 494 -2.11 -13.94 -4.58
C ARG A 494 -3.00 -12.83 -5.12
N GLN A 495 -4.29 -13.11 -5.39
CA GLN A 495 -5.23 -12.08 -5.85
C GLN A 495 -5.38 -10.93 -4.86
N ARG A 496 -5.41 -11.23 -3.55
CA ARG A 496 -5.45 -10.20 -2.51
C ARG A 496 -4.22 -9.30 -2.55
N LYS A 497 -3.02 -9.89 -2.58
CA LYS A 497 -1.75 -9.16 -2.66
C LYS A 497 -1.69 -8.27 -3.90
N THR A 498 -2.04 -8.81 -5.07
CA THR A 498 -2.12 -8.03 -6.32
C THR A 498 -3.12 -6.88 -6.19
N GLY A 499 -4.30 -7.11 -5.61
CA GLY A 499 -5.31 -6.08 -5.38
C GLY A 499 -4.82 -4.95 -4.48
N LEU A 500 -4.12 -5.27 -3.39
CA LEU A 500 -3.50 -4.29 -2.49
C LEU A 500 -2.45 -3.43 -3.20
N MET A 501 -1.52 -4.06 -3.94
CA MET A 501 -0.50 -3.33 -4.69
C MET A 501 -1.13 -2.42 -5.73
N GLN A 502 -2.11 -2.91 -6.50
CA GLN A 502 -2.82 -2.09 -7.49
C GLN A 502 -3.56 -0.91 -6.86
N HIS A 503 -4.16 -1.10 -5.69
CA HIS A 503 -4.94 -0.09 -4.97
C HIS A 503 -4.04 1.06 -4.45
N HIS A 504 -3.08 0.75 -3.59
CA HIS A 504 -2.22 1.75 -2.96
C HIS A 504 -1.30 2.44 -3.97
N LEU A 505 -0.68 1.69 -4.90
CA LEU A 505 0.18 2.31 -5.92
C LEU A 505 -0.60 3.22 -6.86
N GLN A 506 -1.91 2.99 -7.05
CA GLN A 506 -2.74 3.89 -7.86
C GLN A 506 -2.95 5.24 -7.16
N TYR A 507 -3.16 5.28 -5.84
CA TYR A 507 -3.24 6.57 -5.12
C TYR A 507 -1.97 7.40 -5.32
N ILE A 508 -0.81 6.76 -5.18
CA ILE A 508 0.47 7.42 -5.43
C ILE A 508 0.58 7.86 -6.89
N ALA A 509 0.29 6.97 -7.84
CA ALA A 509 0.38 7.27 -9.27
C ALA A 509 -0.52 8.43 -9.69
N ASP A 510 -1.73 8.56 -9.12
CA ASP A 510 -2.69 9.63 -9.40
C ASP A 510 -2.18 11.04 -9.04
N THR A 511 -1.22 11.14 -8.12
CA THR A 511 -0.64 12.42 -7.68
C THR A 511 0.87 12.53 -7.96
N LEU A 512 1.50 11.52 -8.57
CA LEU A 512 2.93 11.48 -8.91
C LEU A 512 3.25 12.34 -10.15
N ILE A 513 3.02 13.65 -10.04
CA ILE A 513 3.20 14.60 -11.15
C ILE A 513 4.70 14.94 -11.31
N PRO A 514 5.25 14.96 -12.55
CA PRO A 514 6.62 15.39 -12.80
C PRO A 514 6.85 16.86 -12.42
N GLN A 515 7.90 17.15 -11.66
CA GLN A 515 8.37 18.52 -11.39
C GLN A 515 9.88 18.59 -11.16
N SER A 516 10.40 19.81 -11.29
CA SER A 516 11.77 20.23 -10.98
C SER A 516 12.11 19.94 -9.52
N VAL A 517 13.30 19.39 -9.28
CA VAL A 517 13.79 18.95 -7.96
C VAL A 517 15.04 19.69 -7.52
N GLU A 518 15.56 20.60 -8.33
CA GLU A 518 16.85 21.27 -8.15
C GLU A 518 16.96 21.99 -6.80
N ALA A 519 15.84 22.56 -6.33
CA ALA A 519 15.76 23.32 -5.08
C ALA A 519 15.67 22.45 -3.81
N LEU A 520 15.45 21.14 -3.91
CA LEU A 520 15.23 20.25 -2.76
C LEU A 520 16.53 19.88 -2.04
N ALA A 521 16.44 19.41 -0.79
CA ALA A 521 17.60 18.81 -0.11
C ALA A 521 18.10 17.54 -0.83
N VAL A 522 19.32 17.10 -0.54
CA VAL A 522 19.95 15.94 -1.21
C VAL A 522 19.09 14.68 -1.12
N ASP A 523 18.63 14.33 0.08
CA ASP A 523 17.84 13.12 0.29
C ASP A 523 16.37 13.29 -0.14
N GLU A 524 15.82 14.50 -0.13
CA GLU A 524 14.50 14.80 -0.71
C GLU A 524 14.53 14.69 -2.25
N ARG A 525 15.61 15.12 -2.91
CA ARG A 525 15.82 14.86 -4.35
C ARG A 525 15.88 13.37 -4.65
N ARG A 526 16.57 12.60 -3.80
CA ARG A 526 16.66 11.14 -3.93
C ARG A 526 15.29 10.49 -3.74
N LEU A 527 14.54 10.90 -2.73
CA LEU A 527 13.16 10.46 -2.49
C LEU A 527 12.30 10.61 -3.74
N VAL A 528 12.29 11.80 -4.35
CA VAL A 528 11.54 12.06 -5.59
C VAL A 528 11.98 11.13 -6.72
N LYS A 529 13.30 11.04 -6.96
CA LYS A 529 13.83 10.20 -8.03
C LYS A 529 13.46 8.73 -7.84
N ILE A 530 13.68 8.19 -6.64
CA ILE A 530 13.43 6.78 -6.30
C ILE A 530 11.95 6.44 -6.48
N MET A 531 11.04 7.30 -6.00
CA MET A 531 9.59 7.12 -6.16
C MET A 531 9.16 7.15 -7.63
N ARG A 532 9.59 8.17 -8.39
CA ARG A 532 9.24 8.32 -9.82
C ARG A 532 9.72 7.14 -10.67
N GLN A 533 10.84 6.53 -10.31
CA GLN A 533 11.37 5.36 -11.02
C GLN A 533 10.67 4.05 -10.64
N ASN A 534 10.32 3.85 -9.36
CA ASN A 534 9.87 2.54 -8.89
C ASN A 534 8.35 2.37 -8.84
N VAL A 535 7.58 3.40 -8.50
CA VAL A 535 6.12 3.27 -8.35
C VAL A 535 5.44 2.90 -9.67
N PRO A 536 5.72 3.55 -10.81
CA PRO A 536 5.11 3.17 -12.09
C PRO A 536 5.47 1.74 -12.51
N GLN A 537 6.70 1.31 -12.23
CA GLN A 537 7.16 -0.05 -12.54
C GLN A 537 6.45 -1.10 -11.68
N ALA A 538 6.32 -0.87 -10.36
CA ALA A 538 5.62 -1.76 -9.47
C ALA A 538 4.14 -1.90 -9.87
N LEU A 539 3.50 -0.79 -10.25
CA LEU A 539 2.10 -0.81 -10.68
C LEU A 539 1.93 -1.51 -12.04
N PHE A 540 2.88 -1.33 -12.97
CA PHE A 540 2.92 -2.07 -14.23
C PHE A 540 3.03 -3.57 -13.98
N GLU A 541 3.96 -4.00 -13.13
CA GLU A 541 4.18 -5.40 -12.75
C GLU A 541 2.92 -6.01 -12.12
N ALA A 542 2.31 -5.30 -11.16
CA ALA A 542 1.09 -5.74 -10.51
C ALA A 542 -0.09 -5.87 -11.50
N ARG A 543 -0.16 -5.02 -12.53
CA ARG A 543 -1.25 -5.06 -13.55
C ARG A 543 -1.03 -6.07 -14.67
N THR A 544 0.22 -6.44 -14.92
CA THR A 544 0.62 -7.40 -15.95
C THR A 544 0.79 -8.82 -15.42
N GLY A 545 0.55 -9.03 -14.12
CA GLY A 545 0.52 -10.35 -13.49
C GLY A 545 1.86 -10.81 -12.92
N ASP A 546 2.89 -9.97 -12.94
CA ASP A 546 4.19 -10.24 -12.31
C ASP A 546 4.17 -9.89 -10.82
N GLU A 547 3.34 -10.63 -10.07
CA GLU A 547 3.07 -10.38 -8.65
C GLU A 547 4.33 -10.43 -7.78
N GLY A 548 5.19 -11.43 -7.98
CA GLY A 548 6.41 -11.59 -7.20
C GLY A 548 7.39 -10.42 -7.39
N ARG A 549 7.53 -9.93 -8.62
CA ARG A 549 8.38 -8.77 -8.92
C ARG A 549 7.81 -7.47 -8.35
N ALA A 550 6.50 -7.28 -8.47
CA ALA A 550 5.80 -6.13 -7.88
C ALA A 550 5.98 -6.10 -6.35
N GLU A 551 5.75 -7.23 -5.66
CA GLU A 551 5.89 -7.31 -4.20
C GLU A 551 7.34 -7.02 -3.78
N TYR A 552 8.32 -7.63 -4.47
CA TYR A 552 9.73 -7.37 -4.21
C TYR A 552 10.07 -5.89 -4.38
N ARG A 553 9.62 -5.26 -5.47
CA ARG A 553 9.87 -3.85 -5.75
C ARG A 553 9.25 -2.94 -4.68
N CYS A 554 8.01 -3.20 -4.26
CA CYS A 554 7.37 -2.43 -3.18
C CYS A 554 8.13 -2.55 -1.86
N ARG A 555 8.52 -3.77 -1.45
CA ARG A 555 9.29 -4.00 -0.22
C ARG A 555 10.65 -3.31 -0.27
N HIS A 556 11.39 -3.50 -1.36
CA HIS A 556 12.70 -2.92 -1.53
C HIS A 556 12.67 -1.39 -1.62
N LEU A 557 11.63 -0.84 -2.26
CA LEU A 557 11.38 0.59 -2.30
C LEU A 557 11.24 1.15 -0.89
N LEU A 558 10.33 0.62 -0.08
CA LEU A 558 10.12 1.11 1.28
C LEU A 558 11.41 1.02 2.13
N GLU A 559 12.12 -0.11 2.06
CA GLU A 559 13.41 -0.26 2.76
C GLU A 559 14.42 0.80 2.34
N THR A 560 14.52 1.08 1.04
CA THR A 560 15.43 2.11 0.52
C THR A 560 15.05 3.48 1.04
N LEU A 561 13.74 3.80 1.07
CA LEU A 561 13.23 5.08 1.55
C LEU A 561 13.52 5.30 3.04
N HIS A 562 13.44 4.26 3.86
CA HIS A 562 13.79 4.33 5.29
C HIS A 562 15.28 4.57 5.56
N THR A 563 16.15 4.45 4.55
CA THR A 563 17.57 4.82 4.69
C THR A 563 17.85 6.31 4.50
N LEU A 564 16.87 7.09 4.03
CA LEU A 564 17.02 8.51 3.76
C LEU A 564 16.95 9.34 5.05
N ASP A 565 17.83 10.32 5.20
CA ASP A 565 17.78 11.28 6.31
C ASP A 565 16.92 12.48 5.90
N LEU A 566 15.60 12.30 6.06
CA LEU A 566 14.63 13.29 5.64
C LEU A 566 14.38 14.34 6.74
N PRO A 567 14.35 15.65 6.42
CA PRO A 567 14.12 16.68 7.44
C PRO A 567 12.70 16.58 8.01
N LYS A 568 12.54 16.93 9.29
CA LYS A 568 11.22 16.92 9.96
C LYS A 568 10.24 17.92 9.34
N GLN A 569 10.74 19.09 8.97
CA GLN A 569 10.00 20.04 8.14
C GLN A 569 10.49 19.87 6.71
N PRO A 570 9.60 19.62 5.74
CA PRO A 570 10.02 19.53 4.35
C PRO A 570 10.60 20.85 3.84
N SER A 571 11.63 20.78 2.98
CA SER A 571 12.25 22.01 2.45
C SER A 571 11.36 22.75 1.45
N ASP A 572 10.38 22.04 0.88
CA ASP A 572 9.45 22.52 -0.14
C ASP A 572 8.08 21.87 0.07
N PHE A 573 7.01 22.56 -0.32
CA PHE A 573 5.64 22.06 -0.15
C PHE A 573 5.36 20.79 -0.95
N ILE A 574 6.02 20.57 -2.09
CA ILE A 574 5.83 19.36 -2.90
C ILE A 574 6.14 18.08 -2.13
N GLN A 575 7.04 18.17 -1.16
CA GLN A 575 7.48 17.03 -0.35
C GLN A 575 6.36 16.46 0.53
N VAL A 576 5.29 17.22 0.80
CA VAL A 576 4.08 16.72 1.47
C VAL A 576 3.56 15.46 0.77
N PHE A 577 3.43 15.50 -0.56
CA PHE A 577 2.96 14.36 -1.34
C PHE A 577 3.90 13.16 -1.18
N TYR A 578 5.22 13.40 -1.20
CA TYR A 578 6.19 12.33 -1.03
C TYR A 578 6.24 11.76 0.39
N ARG A 579 5.89 12.55 1.42
CA ARG A 579 5.68 12.02 2.78
C ARG A 579 4.42 11.17 2.86
N PHE A 580 3.35 11.62 2.24
CA PHE A 580 2.14 10.82 2.05
C PHE A 580 2.43 9.51 1.31
N TYR A 581 3.25 9.52 0.25
CA TYR A 581 3.60 8.28 -0.48
C TYR A 581 4.36 7.27 0.36
N ILE A 582 5.16 7.72 1.34
CA ILE A 582 5.80 6.80 2.28
C ILE A 582 4.74 6.13 3.15
N LEU A 583 3.77 6.88 3.66
CA LEU A 583 2.65 6.33 4.44
C LEU A 583 1.84 5.31 3.63
N GLU A 584 1.53 5.62 2.37
CA GLU A 584 0.84 4.68 1.47
C GLU A 584 1.61 3.38 1.25
N LEU A 585 2.94 3.46 1.13
CA LEU A 585 3.78 2.28 1.02
C LEU A 585 3.85 1.50 2.34
N GLU A 586 3.90 2.18 3.49
CA GLU A 586 3.84 1.53 4.81
C GLU A 586 2.52 0.78 4.98
N ALA A 587 1.39 1.39 4.63
CA ALA A 587 0.07 0.76 4.62
C ALA A 587 0.02 -0.44 3.65
N LEU A 588 0.54 -0.29 2.43
CA LEU A 588 0.64 -1.39 1.47
C LEU A 588 1.40 -2.58 2.06
N ILE A 589 2.58 -2.35 2.65
CA ILE A 589 3.44 -3.42 3.19
C ILE A 589 2.81 -4.05 4.45
N ALA A 590 2.19 -3.26 5.32
CA ALA A 590 1.35 -3.76 6.40
C ALA A 590 0.24 -4.68 5.88
N GLY A 591 -0.41 -4.30 4.78
CA GLY A 591 -1.47 -5.07 4.15
C GLY A 591 -1.00 -6.39 3.53
N LEU A 592 0.19 -6.40 2.92
CA LEU A 592 0.81 -7.61 2.38
C LEU A 592 1.16 -8.62 3.48
N ASP A 593 1.60 -8.12 4.64
CA ASP A 593 1.94 -8.94 5.81
C ASP A 593 0.70 -9.35 6.63
N TYR A 594 -0.49 -8.81 6.27
CA TYR A 594 -1.76 -8.99 6.99
C TYR A 594 -1.72 -8.54 8.46
N GLU A 595 -0.78 -7.66 8.80
CA GLU A 595 -0.67 -7.04 10.11
C GLU A 595 -1.31 -5.66 10.06
N VAL A 596 -2.32 -5.41 10.90
CA VAL A 596 -2.99 -4.09 11.05
C VAL A 596 -3.82 -3.65 9.84
N GLU A 597 -3.53 -4.12 8.62
CA GLU A 597 -4.19 -3.69 7.38
C GLU A 597 -4.88 -4.88 6.68
N GLN A 598 -6.17 -5.03 6.95
CA GLN A 598 -6.99 -6.19 6.59
C GLN A 598 -8.09 -5.84 5.58
N LYS A 599 -7.80 -4.96 4.60
CA LYS A 599 -8.76 -4.59 3.53
C LYS A 599 -9.50 -5.80 2.97
N THR A 600 -10.82 -5.66 2.91
CA THR A 600 -11.74 -6.62 2.33
C THR A 600 -12.32 -6.07 1.02
N SER A 601 -13.26 -6.78 0.42
CA SER A 601 -14.01 -6.31 -0.75
C SER A 601 -15.35 -5.69 -0.37
N PRO A 602 -15.92 -4.81 -1.21
CA PRO A 602 -17.23 -4.21 -0.97
C PRO A 602 -18.36 -5.23 -0.76
N ASP A 603 -18.32 -6.34 -1.51
CA ASP A 603 -19.30 -7.43 -1.40
C ASP A 603 -19.18 -8.14 -0.04
N CYS A 604 -17.97 -8.49 0.36
CA CYS A 604 -17.71 -9.12 1.66
C CYS A 604 -18.10 -8.21 2.83
N PHE A 605 -17.75 -6.92 2.76
CA PHE A 605 -18.16 -5.92 3.76
C PHE A 605 -19.70 -5.86 3.88
N SER A 606 -20.39 -5.83 2.75
CA SER A 606 -21.87 -5.80 2.70
C SER A 606 -22.49 -7.05 3.33
N ASP A 607 -21.92 -8.24 3.07
CA ASP A 607 -22.39 -9.49 3.68
C ASP A 607 -22.15 -9.53 5.19
N LEU A 608 -20.98 -9.09 5.65
CA LEU A 608 -20.69 -8.96 7.08
C LEU A 608 -21.62 -7.95 7.76
N ALA A 609 -21.96 -6.84 7.10
CA ALA A 609 -22.91 -5.86 7.61
C ALA A 609 -24.31 -6.47 7.80
N ARG A 610 -24.76 -7.27 6.82
CA ARG A 610 -26.02 -8.03 6.93
C ARG A 610 -26.01 -9.01 8.09
N LEU A 611 -24.93 -9.76 8.26
CA LEU A 611 -24.74 -10.68 9.38
C LEU A 611 -24.74 -9.97 10.75
N ALA A 612 -24.18 -8.76 10.80
CA ALA A 612 -24.14 -7.94 12.01
C ALA A 612 -25.46 -7.24 12.35
N GLY A 613 -26.52 -7.42 11.54
CA GLY A 613 -27.84 -6.85 11.80
C GLY A 613 -28.08 -5.48 11.15
N PHE A 614 -27.46 -5.22 9.99
CA PHE A 614 -27.75 -4.05 9.16
C PHE A 614 -28.38 -4.44 7.82
N SER A 615 -29.11 -3.53 7.20
CA SER A 615 -29.38 -3.57 5.75
C SER A 615 -28.52 -2.52 5.04
N VAL A 616 -27.94 -2.89 3.89
CA VAL A 616 -27.21 -1.95 3.02
C VAL A 616 -28.24 -1.19 2.19
N GLU A 617 -28.41 0.10 2.45
CA GLU A 617 -29.35 0.97 1.72
C GLU A 617 -28.71 1.61 0.50
N GLN A 618 -27.44 2.00 0.65
CA GLN A 618 -26.68 2.64 -0.40
C GLN A 618 -25.23 2.17 -0.35
N HIS A 619 -24.65 1.96 -1.53
CA HIS A 619 -23.23 1.73 -1.73
C HIS A 619 -22.79 2.55 -2.95
N ARG A 620 -21.69 3.29 -2.81
CA ARG A 620 -21.09 4.07 -3.91
C ARG A 620 -19.58 3.96 -3.84
N ARG A 621 -18.91 3.82 -4.98
CA ARG A 621 -17.45 3.96 -5.07
C ARG A 621 -17.08 5.43 -5.28
N LEU A 622 -16.79 6.14 -4.19
CA LEU A 622 -16.45 7.58 -4.21
C LEU A 622 -15.18 7.86 -5.02
N TYR A 623 -14.21 6.96 -4.95
CA TYR A 623 -12.95 7.09 -5.67
C TYR A 623 -12.48 5.74 -6.20
N ALA A 624 -12.23 5.60 -7.50
CA ALA A 624 -11.75 4.36 -8.10
C ALA A 624 -10.21 4.33 -8.12
N THR A 625 -9.64 3.19 -7.72
CA THR A 625 -8.20 2.89 -7.84
C THR A 625 -7.93 1.75 -8.82
N ASN A 626 -8.88 0.83 -8.98
CA ASN A 626 -8.78 -0.26 -9.93
C ASN A 626 -10.17 -0.74 -10.35
N GLY A 627 -10.29 -1.31 -11.54
CA GLY A 627 -11.52 -1.92 -12.04
C GLY A 627 -12.64 -0.94 -12.41
N ARG A 628 -13.69 -1.47 -13.02
CA ARG A 628 -14.72 -0.70 -13.75
C ARG A 628 -16.07 -0.64 -13.05
N THR A 629 -16.34 -1.55 -12.14
CA THR A 629 -17.62 -1.69 -11.43
C THR A 629 -17.57 -1.02 -10.06
N ASP A 630 -18.74 -0.77 -9.46
CA ASP A 630 -18.82 -0.17 -8.11
C ASP A 630 -18.30 -1.10 -7.00
N ASN A 631 -18.10 -2.38 -7.30
CA ASN A 631 -17.56 -3.39 -6.38
C ASN A 631 -16.03 -3.58 -6.51
N ASP A 632 -15.39 -2.88 -7.45
CA ASP A 632 -13.94 -2.92 -7.60
C ASP A 632 -13.23 -1.95 -6.64
N ALA A 633 -11.91 -2.04 -6.54
CA ALA A 633 -11.12 -1.32 -5.54
C ALA A 633 -11.26 0.20 -5.57
N GLY A 634 -11.21 0.82 -4.39
CA GLY A 634 -11.37 2.26 -4.23
C GLY A 634 -11.75 2.69 -2.83
N THR A 635 -12.08 3.97 -2.69
CA THR A 635 -12.79 4.52 -1.52
C THR A 635 -14.29 4.37 -1.75
N HIS A 636 -14.99 3.74 -0.81
CA HIS A 636 -16.41 3.46 -0.89
C HIS A 636 -17.18 4.14 0.24
N LEU A 637 -18.42 4.53 -0.06
CA LEU A 637 -19.43 4.95 0.89
C LEU A 637 -20.45 3.82 1.04
N PHE A 638 -20.75 3.45 2.28
CA PHE A 638 -21.88 2.59 2.64
C PHE A 638 -22.82 3.33 3.57
N VAL A 639 -24.12 3.27 3.29
CA VAL A 639 -25.18 3.69 4.20
C VAL A 639 -25.90 2.44 4.68
N LEU A 640 -25.72 2.13 5.97
CA LEU A 640 -26.23 0.92 6.60
C LEU A 640 -27.38 1.30 7.56
N ARG A 641 -28.55 0.69 7.41
CA ARG A 641 -29.66 0.88 8.36
C ARG A 641 -29.67 -0.24 9.40
N ALA A 642 -29.71 0.13 10.67
CA ALA A 642 -29.79 -0.80 11.79
C ALA A 642 -31.16 -1.52 11.80
N LEU A 643 -31.17 -2.86 11.79
CA LEU A 643 -32.38 -3.69 11.72
C LEU A 643 -32.97 -4.04 13.08
#